data_AF-A0A954PQC3-F1
#
_entry.id   AF-A0A954PQC3-F1
#
_cell.length_a   1.000
_cell.length_b   1.000
_cell.length_c   1.000
_cell.angle_alpha   90.00
_cell.angle_beta   90.00
_cell.angle_gamma   90.00
#
_symmetry.space_group_name_H-M   'P 1'
#
loop_
_entity.id
_entity.type
_entity.pdbx_description
1 polymer ?
#
loop_
_entity_poly.entity_id
_entity_poly.type
_entity_poly.pdbx_seq_one_letter_code
_entity_poly.pdbx_strand_id
1 'polypeptide(L)'
;MSETDKAESEELAVLECDLVDADDSPESETGSEPVSTAVDPAVVNRVAWRYTLGTAIAILLLGVTINWPLKYVEKSTSNTPRLFSDYQQIETDLPIMAGWPYRYQIRYEATENLPVLKVFSASALMRNVGLILLLMAIVCFYVYRRCVSQPAQSAKRFRISIGDLLVLTVLVAIPFGFWQWLVRSNKQTQQVAALLSRNDCFVGQSSWIPAVLAERLPASVMSKLRTIREVRMENPQDETVTLAATVPTLVSFRVGGGSYDLSDLKPLGQCVHLRDLRISGRAIDAETVRLIASMNRLKTLNLMRTNVTTDAVQALGDLADLRYLHLMHTDVDLASLGSPGWSDTIEMLTLPHPDTGESAEINIEGWPNLSTISITEYDTQLNSKPMKVRLADLPKLKFVELDQFQKFDLQLSNLPSLTSLVGRLLSWEARLPRGGAVPGSTWLERFDGKGLPKLEDFKFFCVDLKSFSLQGPTKISSLGIGVYYRSLDQARQASPYERKLSQESATALIEGLGRSTGPPEVDLDAVPLAGVDLAPLANNQHLMKLLLASSGTKIDQWRGFESMKWLTHLRLSGNEIDSNGIRWVLKSFPNLETLEYGVDPMAMMQRNMGSITFTLNEGDQRLELVGHPNLKTIKREGSQFSFGQSVKIVDMPKLEMEVQVDWPETFEIRNSPMLNGISVSGPLPPNAWIDQQSNLKFLAVGGPNVNDSFAEAILGCQNLETLTLAYPSVSTEVLAKLPLSKVSAIFLPGCAIDDKIVQQWPALESVVHLNLADTEITAASLPKLLAADSLRTLTLDRCPIKQSDLALSGEKSAITELSVAGIGIPADTLKKLLNANELRALNLSDLEVTDEVMSVIANNGSSLQHLTLHNAKFDGKLLAAAANRHRNMSVDIGDSYIDTEIQIAFLNARRLKTRDEWREQVLYEQQIRQQSQPTVYSMGTARYEYKTPGIINVDDFASGGAYSPESLAEMGSGGPMVMGGPSAIRVGTGGPTPTGNQSGSWLGGVIGSLFGGTTVDEEVVMEEQMVVEETVPQDYIPPTEAGNVEEETEEASIDQGTTPGNVEDPK
;
A
#
# COMPACT_ATOMS: atom_id res chain seq x y z
N MET A 1 20.07 29.67 34.03
CA MET A 1 20.56 31.00 33.58
C MET A 1 19.45 31.97 33.99
N SER A 2 19.59 32.85 34.97
CA SER A 2 20.73 33.74 35.32
C SER A 2 21.04 34.72 34.16
N GLU A 3 21.20 36.03 34.37
CA GLU A 3 21.28 36.79 35.64
C GLU A 3 21.03 38.30 35.40
N THR A 4 20.87 39.10 36.46
CA THR A 4 21.09 40.58 36.52
C THR A 4 20.19 41.53 35.67
N ASP A 5 19.86 42.77 36.07
CA ASP A 5 19.92 43.41 37.40
C ASP A 5 18.89 44.57 37.58
N LYS A 6 18.89 45.15 38.80
CA LYS A 6 18.51 46.50 39.27
C LYS A 6 18.49 47.65 38.23
N ALA A 7 17.80 48.79 38.45
CA ALA A 7 16.74 49.18 39.40
C ALA A 7 16.26 50.62 39.07
N GLU A 8 15.13 51.06 39.62
CA GLU A 8 15.01 52.33 40.38
C GLU A 8 13.71 52.34 41.21
N SER A 9 13.65 53.14 42.29
CA SER A 9 12.60 53.00 43.31
C SER A 9 12.36 54.25 44.19
N GLU A 10 11.19 54.87 44.06
CA GLU A 10 10.54 55.85 44.95
C GLU A 10 9.04 55.88 44.55
N GLU A 11 8.03 56.00 45.42
CA GLU A 11 7.97 55.92 46.89
C GLU A 11 6.51 55.57 47.33
N LEU A 12 6.20 55.68 48.63
CA LEU A 12 4.87 55.75 49.27
C LEU A 12 4.03 54.48 49.52
N ALA A 13 4.31 53.92 50.71
CA ALA A 13 3.33 53.65 51.78
C ALA A 13 2.32 52.49 51.65
N VAL A 14 2.65 51.39 52.34
CA VAL A 14 1.71 50.34 52.78
C VAL A 14 1.15 50.69 54.17
N LEU A 15 -0.07 50.24 54.46
CA LEU A 15 -0.68 50.26 55.80
C LEU A 15 -1.28 48.87 56.11
N GLU A 16 -0.54 48.07 56.87
CA GLU A 16 -1.07 46.91 57.59
C GLU A 16 -1.33 47.27 59.05
N CYS A 17 -2.32 46.62 59.67
CA CYS A 17 -2.68 46.81 61.07
C CYS A 17 -2.46 45.50 61.82
N ASP A 18 -1.60 45.52 62.83
CA ASP A 18 -1.46 44.41 63.78
C ASP A 18 -2.23 44.67 65.09
N LEU A 19 -2.56 43.59 65.80
CA LEU A 19 -3.37 43.60 67.01
C LEU A 19 -2.50 43.66 68.28
N VAL A 20 -2.99 44.34 69.32
CA VAL A 20 -2.41 44.35 70.67
C VAL A 20 -3.52 44.17 71.70
N ASP A 21 -3.30 43.28 72.66
CA ASP A 21 -4.23 42.94 73.75
C ASP A 21 -3.94 43.73 75.05
N ALA A 22 -4.72 43.45 76.09
CA ALA A 22 -4.73 44.09 77.42
C ALA A 22 -3.42 43.88 78.25
N ASP A 23 -3.21 44.48 79.43
CA ASP A 23 -4.17 44.96 80.44
C ASP A 23 -3.57 45.96 81.48
N ASP A 24 -4.39 46.32 82.47
CA ASP A 24 -4.08 46.83 83.84
C ASP A 24 -4.03 48.36 84.11
N SER A 25 -3.97 48.69 85.41
CA SER A 25 -4.58 49.87 86.08
C SER A 25 -3.55 50.66 86.94
N PRO A 26 -3.89 51.70 87.76
CA PRO A 26 -5.15 52.44 87.96
C PRO A 26 -4.98 54.01 88.07
N GLU A 27 -6.01 54.69 88.62
CA GLU A 27 -5.94 55.92 89.45
C GLU A 27 -5.84 57.35 88.87
N SER A 28 -6.16 58.30 89.76
CA SER A 28 -6.13 59.78 89.70
C SER A 28 -7.31 60.55 89.06
N GLU A 29 -7.83 61.44 89.91
CA GLU A 29 -8.96 62.36 89.78
C GLU A 29 -8.80 63.44 88.70
N THR A 30 -9.91 63.86 88.07
CA THR A 30 -10.56 65.17 88.35
C THR A 30 -11.82 65.35 87.49
N GLY A 31 -12.77 66.17 87.95
CA GLY A 31 -14.09 66.32 87.31
C GLY A 31 -14.26 67.58 86.46
N SER A 32 -14.83 67.42 85.27
CA SER A 32 -15.47 68.50 84.49
C SER A 32 -16.61 67.91 83.64
N GLU A 33 -17.72 68.64 83.49
CA GLU A 33 -18.96 68.13 82.89
C GLU A 33 -18.83 67.80 81.38
N PRO A 34 -19.46 66.71 80.89
CA PRO A 34 -19.49 66.39 79.47
C PRO A 34 -20.55 67.22 78.73
N VAL A 35 -20.11 68.24 77.99
CA VAL A 35 -20.99 69.02 77.10
C VAL A 35 -21.54 68.13 75.97
N SER A 36 -22.87 68.08 75.83
CA SER A 36 -23.55 67.31 74.79
C SER A 36 -23.43 67.97 73.41
N THR A 37 -22.40 67.59 72.65
CA THR A 37 -22.27 67.98 71.23
C THR A 37 -23.14 67.08 70.35
N ALA A 38 -24.37 67.51 70.05
CA ALA A 38 -25.20 66.85 69.05
C ALA A 38 -24.55 66.94 67.65
N VAL A 39 -24.40 65.80 66.96
CA VAL A 39 -23.82 65.75 65.61
C VAL A 39 -24.84 66.30 64.59
N ASP A 40 -24.42 67.24 63.75
CA ASP A 40 -25.26 67.82 62.68
C ASP A 40 -25.83 66.72 61.76
N PRO A 41 -27.18 66.57 61.67
CA PRO A 41 -27.82 65.65 60.74
C PRO A 41 -27.39 65.85 59.28
N ALA A 42 -27.07 67.07 58.86
CA ALA A 42 -26.62 67.36 57.50
C ALA A 42 -25.17 66.88 57.23
N VAL A 43 -24.36 66.62 58.27
CA VAL A 43 -23.05 65.94 58.11
C VAL A 43 -23.25 64.43 58.00
N VAL A 44 -24.03 63.82 58.90
CA VAL A 44 -24.32 62.36 58.87
C VAL A 44 -24.95 61.96 57.52
N ASN A 45 -25.92 62.74 57.03
CA ASN A 45 -26.58 62.48 55.76
C ASN A 45 -25.62 62.63 54.56
N ARG A 46 -24.72 63.63 54.57
CA ARG A 46 -23.66 63.77 53.54
C ARG A 46 -22.69 62.60 53.53
N VAL A 47 -22.31 62.06 54.68
CA VAL A 47 -21.45 60.87 54.77
C VAL A 47 -22.18 59.63 54.25
N ALA A 48 -23.44 59.40 54.64
CA ALA A 48 -24.26 58.31 54.16
C ALA A 48 -24.41 58.31 52.63
N TRP A 49 -24.68 59.47 52.02
CA TRP A 49 -24.77 59.60 50.56
C TRP A 49 -23.46 59.28 49.83
N ARG A 50 -22.29 59.62 50.40
CA ARG A 50 -20.99 59.28 49.78
C ARG A 50 -20.74 57.78 49.74
N TYR A 51 -21.00 57.04 50.82
CA TYR A 51 -20.88 55.58 50.83
C TYR A 51 -21.93 54.89 49.95
N THR A 52 -23.15 55.40 49.94
CA THR A 52 -24.24 54.92 49.07
C THR A 52 -23.86 55.10 47.59
N LEU A 53 -23.33 56.26 47.20
CA LEU A 53 -22.89 56.55 45.84
C LEU A 53 -21.71 55.66 45.41
N GLY A 54 -20.70 55.48 46.27
CA GLY A 54 -19.58 54.56 45.99
C GLY A 54 -20.05 53.12 45.81
N THR A 55 -21.03 52.68 46.60
CA THR A 55 -21.62 51.34 46.49
C THR A 55 -22.42 51.18 45.19
N ALA A 56 -23.19 52.20 44.79
CA ALA A 56 -23.90 52.21 43.52
C ALA A 56 -22.94 52.08 42.33
N ILE A 57 -21.85 52.85 42.33
CA ILE A 57 -20.80 52.81 41.30
C ILE A 57 -20.17 51.41 41.23
N ALA A 58 -19.82 50.80 42.37
CA ALA A 58 -19.24 49.46 42.40
C ALA A 58 -20.18 48.38 41.83
N ILE A 59 -21.49 48.43 42.16
CA ILE A 59 -22.49 47.49 41.63
C ILE A 59 -22.70 47.70 40.12
N LEU A 60 -22.69 48.94 39.64
CA LEU A 60 -22.78 49.24 38.21
C LEU A 60 -21.55 48.75 37.43
N LEU A 61 -20.34 48.95 37.96
CA LEU A 61 -19.10 48.45 37.34
C LEU A 61 -19.07 46.91 37.26
N LEU A 62 -19.49 46.23 38.33
CA LEU A 62 -19.62 44.76 38.33
C LEU A 62 -20.69 44.29 37.33
N GLY A 63 -21.84 44.97 37.29
CA GLY A 63 -22.91 44.70 36.34
C GLY A 63 -22.46 44.83 34.87
N VAL A 64 -21.75 45.92 34.55
CA VAL A 64 -21.20 46.20 33.21
C VAL A 64 -20.12 45.17 32.82
N THR A 65 -19.18 44.84 33.71
CA THR A 65 -18.10 43.89 33.39
C THR A 65 -18.61 42.46 33.18
N ILE A 66 -19.58 41.99 33.97
CA ILE A 66 -20.23 40.68 33.76
C ILE A 66 -21.06 40.66 32.46
N ASN A 67 -21.60 41.80 32.05
CA ASN A 67 -22.39 41.92 30.83
C ASN A 67 -21.57 42.22 29.56
N TRP A 68 -20.26 42.49 29.69
CA TRP A 68 -19.39 42.94 28.61
C TRP A 68 -19.32 41.94 27.42
N PRO A 69 -19.20 42.40 26.16
CA PRO A 69 -18.92 41.52 25.03
C PRO A 69 -17.54 40.87 25.16
N LEU A 70 -17.51 39.56 25.43
CA LEU A 70 -16.29 38.76 25.56
C LEU A 70 -16.17 37.77 24.39
N LYS A 71 -14.95 37.52 23.90
CA LYS A 71 -14.66 36.44 22.94
C LYS A 71 -14.61 35.10 23.67
N TYR A 72 -15.19 34.05 23.06
CA TYR A 72 -15.29 32.72 23.68
C TYR A 72 -14.29 31.74 23.06
N VAL A 73 -13.90 30.74 23.85
CA VAL A 73 -13.15 29.55 23.42
C VAL A 73 -13.96 28.30 23.73
N GLU A 74 -13.75 27.26 22.94
CA GLU A 74 -14.42 25.97 23.05
C GLU A 74 -13.48 24.97 23.71
N LYS A 75 -13.94 24.29 24.77
CA LYS A 75 -13.18 23.28 25.51
C LYS A 75 -14.03 22.04 25.70
N SER A 76 -13.47 20.86 25.43
CA SER A 76 -14.04 19.58 25.86
C SER A 76 -13.39 19.11 27.17
N THR A 77 -14.08 18.21 27.87
CA THR A 77 -13.52 17.44 28.99
C THR A 77 -12.73 16.21 28.55
N SER A 78 -12.73 15.89 27.25
CA SER A 78 -11.86 14.90 26.59
C SER A 78 -10.87 15.63 25.68
N ASN A 79 -9.67 15.08 25.44
CA ASN A 79 -8.60 15.79 24.72
C ASN A 79 -8.92 16.16 23.25
N THR A 80 -9.92 15.52 22.66
CA THR A 80 -10.79 16.04 21.58
C THR A 80 -12.22 15.51 21.81
N PRO A 81 -13.28 16.16 21.30
CA PRO A 81 -13.61 16.06 19.89
C PRO A 81 -13.44 17.40 19.17
N ARG A 82 -12.94 17.32 17.94
CA ARG A 82 -13.21 18.33 16.91
C ARG A 82 -14.58 17.99 16.32
N LEU A 83 -15.36 18.98 15.90
CA LEU A 83 -16.59 18.72 15.15
C LEU A 83 -16.20 18.23 13.74
N PHE A 84 -16.90 17.23 13.21
CA PHE A 84 -16.59 16.61 11.90
C PHE A 84 -17.83 16.58 11.02
N SER A 85 -17.73 17.14 9.81
CA SER A 85 -18.69 16.86 8.73
C SER A 85 -18.49 15.42 8.23
N ASP A 86 -19.24 15.00 7.21
CA ASP A 86 -19.09 13.66 6.63
C ASP A 86 -17.74 13.49 5.89
N TYR A 87 -17.03 14.58 5.60
CA TYR A 87 -15.81 14.60 4.78
C TYR A 87 -14.62 15.34 5.41
N GLN A 88 -14.84 16.32 6.30
CA GLN A 88 -13.79 17.19 6.84
C GLN A 88 -14.03 17.61 8.30
N GLN A 89 -13.04 18.25 8.91
CA GLN A 89 -13.22 18.90 10.21
C GLN A 89 -13.99 20.23 10.06
N ILE A 90 -15.01 20.43 10.89
CA ILE A 90 -15.72 21.71 10.98
C ILE A 90 -14.86 22.73 11.74
N GLU A 91 -14.55 23.81 11.06
CA GLU A 91 -13.82 24.96 11.60
C GLU A 91 -14.73 25.83 12.49
N THR A 92 -14.22 26.25 13.64
CA THR A 92 -15.00 26.86 14.72
C THR A 92 -14.52 28.27 15.08
N ASP A 93 -14.79 29.27 14.23
CA ASP A 93 -14.78 30.66 14.73
C ASP A 93 -15.90 30.83 15.74
N LEU A 94 -15.56 31.40 16.89
CA LEU A 94 -16.43 31.49 18.06
C LEU A 94 -16.94 32.91 18.27
N PRO A 95 -18.19 33.07 18.74
CA PRO A 95 -18.81 34.38 18.84
C PRO A 95 -18.18 35.22 19.96
N ILE A 96 -18.24 36.52 19.77
CA ILE A 96 -18.21 37.50 20.85
C ILE A 96 -19.63 37.59 21.41
N MET A 97 -19.82 37.26 22.70
CA MET A 97 -21.14 37.27 23.33
C MET A 97 -21.18 38.19 24.55
N ALA A 98 -22.28 38.92 24.68
CA ALA A 98 -22.56 39.85 25.78
C ALA A 98 -23.88 39.45 26.48
N GLY A 99 -24.02 39.90 27.72
CA GLY A 99 -25.17 39.57 28.56
C GLY A 99 -25.01 38.28 29.34
N TRP A 100 -24.91 38.43 30.67
CA TRP A 100 -25.07 37.37 31.67
C TRP A 100 -26.01 37.90 32.76
N PRO A 101 -27.00 37.11 33.24
CA PRO A 101 -27.29 35.73 32.82
C PRO A 101 -28.05 35.64 31.47
N TYR A 102 -28.79 36.67 31.06
CA TYR A 102 -29.53 36.64 29.79
C TYR A 102 -28.67 37.17 28.63
N ARG A 103 -28.40 36.34 27.63
CA ARG A 103 -27.68 36.72 26.40
C ARG A 103 -28.47 37.80 25.66
N TYR A 104 -27.89 39.00 25.55
CA TYR A 104 -28.50 40.11 24.80
C TYR A 104 -27.76 40.45 23.51
N GLN A 105 -26.54 39.96 23.32
CA GLN A 105 -25.80 40.17 22.08
C GLN A 105 -24.97 38.94 21.72
N ILE A 106 -25.06 38.53 20.46
CA ILE A 106 -24.15 37.57 19.82
C ILE A 106 -23.59 38.29 18.59
N ARG A 107 -22.26 38.34 18.48
CA ARG A 107 -21.56 38.92 17.34
C ARG A 107 -20.56 37.91 16.79
N TYR A 108 -20.60 37.68 15.49
CA TYR A 108 -19.46 37.13 14.76
C TYR A 108 -18.71 38.29 14.08
N GLU A 109 -17.39 38.17 14.02
CA GLU A 109 -16.55 39.13 13.30
C GLU A 109 -16.65 38.84 11.80
N ALA A 110 -16.35 39.83 10.95
CA ALA A 110 -16.36 39.62 9.50
C ALA A 110 -15.19 38.71 9.09
N THR A 111 -15.45 37.78 8.18
CA THR A 111 -14.40 37.11 7.38
C THR A 111 -14.33 37.80 6.02
N GLU A 112 -13.44 37.37 5.13
CA GLU A 112 -13.29 37.98 3.79
C GLU A 112 -14.60 37.97 2.97
N ASN A 113 -15.46 36.96 3.20
CA ASN A 113 -16.69 36.74 2.43
C ASN A 113 -18.00 36.99 3.23
N LEU A 114 -17.94 37.21 4.56
CA LEU A 114 -19.15 37.38 5.39
C LEU A 114 -19.24 38.75 6.07
N PRO A 115 -20.42 39.42 6.01
CA PRO A 115 -20.71 40.57 6.86
C PRO A 115 -20.83 40.18 8.34
N VAL A 116 -20.63 41.17 9.22
CA VAL A 116 -20.71 41.03 10.69
C VAL A 116 -22.13 40.62 11.12
N LEU A 117 -22.38 39.32 11.37
CA LEU A 117 -23.62 38.88 12.02
C LEU A 117 -23.68 39.47 13.44
N LYS A 118 -24.70 40.27 13.71
CA LYS A 118 -24.97 40.88 15.02
C LYS A 118 -26.43 40.63 15.44
N VAL A 119 -26.64 39.62 16.26
CA VAL A 119 -27.94 39.34 16.90
C VAL A 119 -28.02 40.17 18.19
N PHE A 120 -29.15 40.84 18.42
CA PHE A 120 -29.36 41.67 19.62
C PHE A 120 -30.78 41.50 20.18
N SER A 121 -30.89 41.40 21.52
CA SER A 121 -32.16 41.25 22.22
C SER A 121 -32.33 42.31 23.30
N ALA A 122 -33.11 43.34 22.99
CA ALA A 122 -33.44 44.42 23.93
C ALA A 122 -34.13 43.90 25.21
N SER A 123 -34.95 42.85 25.12
CA SER A 123 -35.62 42.26 26.29
C SER A 123 -34.68 41.49 27.20
N ALA A 124 -33.59 40.91 26.69
CA ALA A 124 -32.54 40.32 27.51
C ALA A 124 -31.70 41.42 28.19
N LEU A 125 -31.34 42.49 27.47
CA LEU A 125 -30.63 43.64 28.05
C LEU A 125 -31.45 44.28 29.18
N MET A 126 -32.73 44.58 28.95
CA MET A 126 -33.60 45.18 29.96
C MET A 126 -33.79 44.29 31.20
N ARG A 127 -33.76 42.95 31.05
CA ARG A 127 -33.77 42.03 32.20
C ARG A 127 -32.47 42.09 33.00
N ASN A 128 -31.30 42.11 32.35
CA ASN A 128 -30.02 42.24 33.06
C ASN A 128 -29.90 43.62 33.74
N VAL A 129 -30.29 44.70 33.07
CA VAL A 129 -30.33 46.06 33.65
C VAL A 129 -31.30 46.12 34.83
N GLY A 130 -32.49 45.54 34.71
CA GLY A 130 -33.46 45.47 35.81
C GLY A 130 -32.93 44.72 37.04
N LEU A 131 -32.22 43.60 36.84
CA LEU A 131 -31.55 42.87 37.92
C LEU A 131 -30.44 43.70 38.59
N ILE A 132 -29.62 44.39 37.82
CA ILE A 132 -28.55 45.26 38.35
C ILE A 132 -29.14 46.44 39.14
N LEU A 133 -30.19 47.09 38.62
CA LEU A 133 -30.86 48.21 39.29
C LEU A 133 -31.61 47.77 40.56
N LEU A 134 -32.23 46.59 40.56
CA LEU A 134 -32.88 46.02 41.75
C LEU A 134 -31.85 45.71 42.85
N LEU A 135 -30.74 45.06 42.49
CA LEU A 135 -29.63 44.79 43.41
C LEU A 135 -29.05 46.10 43.96
N MET A 136 -28.78 47.07 43.08
CA MET A 136 -28.30 48.39 43.45
C MET A 136 -29.25 49.08 44.43
N ALA A 137 -30.56 49.10 44.15
CA ALA A 137 -31.55 49.72 45.02
C ALA A 137 -31.59 49.07 46.42
N ILE A 138 -31.58 47.75 46.51
CA ILE A 138 -31.60 47.01 47.79
C ILE A 138 -30.36 47.33 48.63
N VAL A 139 -29.16 47.21 48.04
CA VAL A 139 -27.91 47.43 48.77
C VAL A 139 -27.69 48.91 49.10
N CYS A 140 -28.02 49.83 48.18
CA CYS A 140 -27.90 51.27 48.42
C CYS A 140 -28.87 51.77 49.48
N PHE A 141 -30.13 51.32 49.47
CA PHE A 141 -31.09 51.61 50.55
C PHE A 141 -30.60 51.11 51.90
N TYR A 142 -30.01 49.91 51.94
CA TYR A 142 -29.41 49.39 53.15
C TYR A 142 -28.21 50.22 53.63
N VAL A 143 -27.22 50.50 52.77
CA VAL A 143 -26.02 51.29 53.12
C VAL A 143 -26.41 52.68 53.62
N TYR A 144 -27.32 53.36 52.91
CA TYR A 144 -27.87 54.65 53.32
C TYR A 144 -28.50 54.57 54.71
N ARG A 145 -29.41 53.62 54.92
CA ARG A 145 -30.08 53.40 56.22
C ARG A 145 -29.09 53.07 57.33
N ARG A 146 -28.07 52.24 57.05
CA ARG A 146 -27.05 51.81 58.02
C ARG A 146 -26.20 52.99 58.48
N CYS A 147 -25.72 53.83 57.55
CA CYS A 147 -24.97 55.04 57.87
C CYS A 147 -25.82 56.09 58.61
N VAL A 148 -27.09 56.29 58.22
CA VAL A 148 -28.01 57.22 58.92
C VAL A 148 -28.39 56.71 60.31
N SER A 149 -28.51 55.39 60.52
CA SER A 149 -28.83 54.78 61.83
C SER A 149 -27.63 54.66 62.80
N GLN A 150 -26.44 55.14 62.45
CA GLN A 150 -25.26 55.13 63.32
C GLN A 150 -24.65 56.54 63.50
N PRO A 151 -25.21 57.39 64.37
CA PRO A 151 -24.52 58.61 64.81
C PRO A 151 -23.22 58.26 65.56
N ALA A 152 -22.22 59.14 65.43
CA ALA A 152 -20.79 58.81 65.59
C ALA A 152 -20.26 58.67 67.04
N GLN A 153 -20.99 58.03 67.96
CA GLN A 153 -20.62 57.92 69.38
C GLN A 153 -20.62 56.49 69.97
N SER A 154 -20.54 55.43 69.15
CA SER A 154 -20.49 54.02 69.64
C SER A 154 -19.36 53.19 69.01
N ALA A 155 -18.15 53.76 68.95
CA ALA A 155 -16.99 53.17 68.26
C ALA A 155 -16.29 51.99 68.99
N LYS A 156 -16.91 51.37 70.01
CA LYS A 156 -16.24 50.33 70.85
C LYS A 156 -16.87 48.93 70.86
N ARG A 157 -17.94 48.65 70.09
CA ARG A 157 -18.40 47.27 69.82
C ARG A 157 -19.00 47.13 68.41
N PHE A 158 -18.44 46.23 67.60
CA PHE A 158 -18.93 45.86 66.26
C PHE A 158 -20.27 45.10 66.36
N ARG A 159 -21.38 45.82 66.58
CA ARG A 159 -22.73 45.23 66.59
C ARG A 159 -23.25 45.09 65.16
N ILE A 160 -22.92 43.94 64.55
CA ILE A 160 -23.61 43.37 63.39
C ILE A 160 -25.11 43.34 63.73
N SER A 161 -25.94 44.07 62.98
CA SER A 161 -27.39 44.00 63.14
C SER A 161 -27.98 42.91 62.26
N ILE A 162 -29.25 42.57 62.48
CA ILE A 162 -30.00 41.66 61.60
C ILE A 162 -29.97 42.16 60.14
N GLY A 163 -29.92 43.48 59.91
CA GLY A 163 -29.77 44.06 58.57
C GLY A 163 -28.42 43.79 57.91
N ASP A 164 -27.32 43.81 58.68
CA ASP A 164 -25.97 43.49 58.18
C ASP A 164 -25.91 42.02 57.78
N LEU A 165 -26.43 41.14 58.65
CA LEU A 165 -26.56 39.70 58.35
C LEU A 165 -27.42 39.46 57.10
N LEU A 166 -28.54 40.16 56.93
CA LEU A 166 -29.38 40.05 55.74
C LEU A 166 -28.67 40.52 54.46
N VAL A 167 -27.93 41.63 54.47
CA VAL A 167 -27.21 42.08 53.26
C VAL A 167 -25.96 41.25 52.99
N LEU A 168 -25.21 40.85 54.01
CA LEU A 168 -24.03 40.00 53.83
C LEU A 168 -24.43 38.59 53.36
N THR A 169 -25.55 38.03 53.86
CA THR A 169 -26.12 36.79 53.30
C THR A 169 -26.66 36.97 51.88
N VAL A 170 -27.29 38.09 51.53
CA VAL A 170 -27.70 38.38 50.14
C VAL A 170 -26.48 38.45 49.20
N LEU A 171 -25.40 39.13 49.60
CA LEU A 171 -24.17 39.23 48.81
C LEU A 171 -23.49 37.87 48.59
N VAL A 172 -23.55 36.95 49.57
CA VAL A 172 -23.08 35.56 49.43
C VAL A 172 -24.07 34.70 48.63
N ALA A 173 -25.38 34.94 48.76
CA ALA A 173 -26.42 34.20 48.08
C ALA A 173 -26.50 34.49 46.58
N ILE A 174 -26.02 35.65 46.09
CA ILE A 174 -26.02 35.98 44.66
C ILE A 174 -25.08 35.07 43.85
N PRO A 175 -23.78 34.93 44.19
CA PRO A 175 -22.91 33.93 43.56
C PRO A 175 -23.43 32.49 43.71
N PHE A 176 -24.00 32.14 44.86
CA PHE A 176 -24.53 30.79 45.10
C PHE A 176 -25.81 30.50 44.30
N GLY A 177 -26.70 31.47 44.15
CA GLY A 177 -27.89 31.40 43.30
C GLY A 177 -27.53 31.35 41.81
N PHE A 178 -26.51 32.10 41.40
CA PHE A 178 -25.94 32.00 40.05
C PHE A 178 -25.32 30.62 39.78
N TRP A 179 -24.60 30.06 40.75
CA TRP A 179 -24.08 28.68 40.69
C TRP A 179 -25.20 27.64 40.62
N GLN A 180 -26.27 27.77 41.42
CA GLN A 180 -27.44 26.90 41.32
C GLN A 180 -28.16 27.05 39.98
N TRP A 181 -28.24 28.26 39.41
CA TRP A 181 -28.78 28.49 38.07
C TRP A 181 -27.95 27.80 36.98
N LEU A 182 -26.61 27.91 37.04
CA LEU A 182 -25.69 27.19 36.15
C LEU A 182 -25.88 25.66 36.27
N VAL A 183 -25.88 25.13 37.51
CA VAL A 183 -26.07 23.70 37.76
C VAL A 183 -27.43 23.21 37.28
N ARG A 184 -28.50 24.02 37.42
CA ARG A 184 -29.85 23.70 36.95
C ARG A 184 -29.94 23.75 35.42
N SER A 185 -29.38 24.78 34.79
CA SER A 185 -29.32 24.92 33.33
C SER A 185 -28.56 23.75 32.70
N ASN A 186 -27.35 23.45 33.19
CA ASN A 186 -26.59 22.27 32.77
C ASN A 186 -27.38 20.97 33.04
N LYS A 187 -28.09 20.83 34.17
CA LYS A 187 -28.93 19.64 34.40
C LYS A 187 -30.01 19.50 33.33
N GLN A 188 -30.66 20.57 32.92
CA GLN A 188 -31.65 20.55 31.82
C GLN A 188 -30.99 20.15 30.49
N THR A 189 -29.83 20.72 30.15
CA THR A 189 -29.09 20.34 28.93
C THR A 189 -28.66 18.87 28.93
N GLN A 190 -28.19 18.35 30.06
CA GLN A 190 -27.83 16.93 30.20
C GLN A 190 -29.06 16.02 30.21
N GLN A 191 -30.24 16.49 30.62
CA GLN A 191 -31.51 15.76 30.47
C GLN A 191 -31.93 15.68 28.99
N VAL A 192 -31.82 16.77 28.22
CA VAL A 192 -32.08 16.75 26.76
C VAL A 192 -31.10 15.82 26.04
N ALA A 193 -29.80 15.91 26.35
CA ALA A 193 -28.80 15.00 25.77
C ALA A 193 -29.08 13.52 26.11
N ALA A 194 -29.46 13.23 27.36
CA ALA A 194 -29.81 11.88 27.79
C ALA A 194 -31.15 11.36 27.23
N LEU A 195 -32.03 12.23 26.71
CA LEU A 195 -33.21 11.82 25.96
C LEU A 195 -32.85 11.51 24.51
N LEU A 196 -32.11 12.41 23.84
CA LEU A 196 -31.62 12.19 22.48
C LEU A 196 -30.78 10.89 22.37
N SER A 197 -29.82 10.68 23.28
CA SER A 197 -29.02 9.45 23.31
C SER A 197 -29.74 8.21 23.87
N ARG A 198 -31.02 8.30 24.23
CA ARG A 198 -31.91 7.12 24.42
C ARG A 198 -32.69 6.76 23.16
N ASN A 199 -32.83 7.71 22.23
CA ASN A 199 -33.46 7.53 20.93
C ASN A 199 -32.37 7.32 19.86
N ASP A 200 -31.30 6.60 20.22
CA ASP A 200 -30.12 6.25 19.41
C ASP A 200 -29.41 7.43 18.70
N CYS A 201 -29.61 8.67 19.16
CA CYS A 201 -28.96 9.84 18.58
C CYS A 201 -27.54 10.02 19.13
N PHE A 202 -26.58 10.28 18.24
CA PHE A 202 -25.26 10.78 18.63
C PHE A 202 -25.36 12.26 19.01
N VAL A 203 -24.79 12.62 20.17
CA VAL A 203 -24.88 13.98 20.75
C VAL A 203 -23.49 14.50 21.12
N GLY A 204 -22.95 15.38 20.28
CA GLY A 204 -21.70 16.09 20.57
C GLY A 204 -21.92 17.23 21.55
N GLN A 205 -21.09 17.29 22.61
CA GLN A 205 -21.11 18.35 23.62
C GLN A 205 -19.76 19.05 23.77
N SER A 206 -19.78 20.35 24.12
CA SER A 206 -18.60 21.12 24.49
C SER A 206 -18.94 22.20 25.51
N SER A 207 -17.92 22.80 26.13
CA SER A 207 -18.06 23.98 26.99
C SER A 207 -17.63 25.24 26.26
N TRP A 208 -18.51 26.25 26.22
CA TRP A 208 -18.21 27.59 25.72
C TRP A 208 -17.82 28.53 26.86
N ILE A 209 -16.56 28.97 26.87
CA ILE A 209 -15.93 29.66 28.00
C ILE A 209 -15.38 31.03 27.54
N PRO A 210 -15.56 32.14 28.29
CA PRO A 210 -14.91 33.40 27.95
C PRO A 210 -13.38 33.23 27.96
N ALA A 211 -12.68 33.67 26.91
CA ALA A 211 -11.25 33.41 26.73
C ALA A 211 -10.39 33.83 27.95
N VAL A 212 -10.71 34.98 28.54
CA VAL A 212 -10.05 35.55 29.74
C VAL A 212 -10.12 34.63 30.98
N LEU A 213 -11.08 33.70 31.02
CA LEU A 213 -11.28 32.76 32.12
C LEU A 213 -10.85 31.33 31.78
N ALA A 214 -10.50 31.03 30.53
CA ALA A 214 -10.35 29.66 30.02
C ALA A 214 -9.23 28.85 30.68
N GLU A 215 -8.15 29.51 31.09
CA GLU A 215 -7.01 28.91 31.80
C GLU A 215 -7.17 28.95 33.33
N ARG A 216 -8.17 29.69 33.82
CA ARG A 216 -8.38 29.98 35.26
C ARG A 216 -9.60 29.27 35.84
N LEU A 217 -10.39 28.59 35.01
CA LEU A 217 -11.61 27.89 35.41
C LEU A 217 -11.32 26.42 35.76
N PRO A 218 -11.61 25.96 37.00
CA PRO A 218 -11.47 24.55 37.35
C PRO A 218 -12.32 23.63 36.47
N ALA A 219 -11.83 22.43 36.16
CA ALA A 219 -12.55 21.44 35.34
C ALA A 219 -13.95 21.10 35.90
N SER A 220 -14.13 21.14 37.21
CA SER A 220 -15.43 20.99 37.88
C SER A 220 -16.44 22.07 37.46
N VAL A 221 -16.00 23.32 37.29
CA VAL A 221 -16.82 24.43 36.78
C VAL A 221 -17.02 24.33 35.27
N MET A 222 -15.96 24.02 34.52
CA MET A 222 -16.07 23.80 33.06
C MET A 222 -17.09 22.70 32.73
N SER A 223 -17.19 21.66 33.56
CA SER A 223 -18.18 20.58 33.42
C SER A 223 -19.64 21.01 33.52
N LYS A 224 -19.91 22.21 34.09
CA LYS A 224 -21.24 22.84 34.24
C LYS A 224 -21.53 23.89 33.16
N LEU A 225 -20.59 24.13 32.24
CA LEU A 225 -20.76 25.00 31.07
C LEU A 225 -20.98 24.19 29.78
N ARG A 226 -21.23 22.87 29.89
CA ARG A 226 -21.40 21.98 28.74
C ARG A 226 -22.76 22.17 28.08
N THR A 227 -22.74 22.39 26.78
CA THR A 227 -23.88 22.56 25.89
C THR A 227 -23.87 21.50 24.79
N ILE A 228 -25.03 21.26 24.16
CA ILE A 228 -25.16 20.40 22.97
C ILE A 228 -24.77 21.21 21.73
N ARG A 229 -24.03 20.58 20.81
CA ARG A 229 -23.32 21.24 19.69
C ARG A 229 -23.50 20.51 18.37
N GLU A 230 -23.52 19.18 18.42
CA GLU A 230 -23.83 18.29 17.30
C GLU A 230 -24.96 17.36 17.73
N VAL A 231 -25.95 17.16 16.86
CA VAL A 231 -26.91 16.06 16.97
C VAL A 231 -26.98 15.36 15.61
N ARG A 232 -26.79 14.04 15.61
CA ARG A 232 -26.87 13.18 14.42
C ARG A 232 -27.84 12.04 14.68
N MET A 233 -28.74 11.83 13.73
CA MET A 233 -29.89 10.94 13.83
C MET A 233 -30.07 10.24 12.48
N GLU A 234 -30.07 8.92 12.40
CA GLU A 234 -30.14 8.21 11.10
C GLU A 234 -31.57 7.80 10.70
N ASN A 235 -32.49 7.65 11.65
CA ASN A 235 -33.92 7.37 11.39
C ASN A 235 -34.83 7.78 12.58
N PRO A 236 -34.95 9.08 12.92
CA PRO A 236 -35.67 9.54 14.10
C PRO A 236 -37.20 9.59 13.94
N GLN A 237 -37.89 9.69 15.07
CA GLN A 237 -39.30 10.05 15.18
C GLN A 237 -39.47 11.57 15.36
N ASP A 238 -40.61 12.14 14.97
CA ASP A 238 -40.97 13.58 15.06
C ASP A 238 -40.47 14.24 16.35
N GLU A 239 -40.92 13.75 17.52
CA GLU A 239 -40.57 14.29 18.85
C GLU A 239 -39.05 14.43 19.08
N THR A 240 -38.26 13.56 18.45
CA THR A 240 -36.79 13.57 18.56
C THR A 240 -36.18 14.65 17.66
N VAL A 241 -36.75 14.85 16.47
CA VAL A 241 -36.39 15.93 15.55
C VAL A 241 -36.75 17.29 16.15
N THR A 242 -37.97 17.47 16.70
CA THR A 242 -38.36 18.71 17.40
C THR A 242 -37.44 18.99 18.59
N LEU A 243 -37.14 17.97 19.41
CA LEU A 243 -36.28 18.10 20.59
C LEU A 243 -34.83 18.46 20.21
N ALA A 244 -34.32 17.94 19.09
CA ALA A 244 -33.02 18.29 18.57
C ALA A 244 -33.01 19.71 17.96
N ALA A 245 -33.95 20.03 17.07
CA ALA A 245 -34.03 21.29 16.35
C ALA A 245 -34.24 22.52 17.26
N THR A 246 -34.83 22.33 18.44
CA THR A 246 -35.03 23.39 19.44
C THR A 246 -33.79 23.69 20.31
N VAL A 247 -32.65 23.02 20.11
CA VAL A 247 -31.39 23.28 20.83
C VAL A 247 -30.69 24.54 20.27
N PRO A 248 -30.68 25.69 20.98
CA PRO A 248 -30.20 26.96 20.42
C PRO A 248 -28.67 27.06 20.28
N THR A 249 -27.92 26.03 20.70
CA THR A 249 -26.44 26.00 20.71
C THR A 249 -25.83 25.09 19.65
N LEU A 250 -26.62 24.57 18.71
CA LEU A 250 -26.16 23.72 17.61
C LEU A 250 -25.17 24.41 16.66
N VAL A 251 -24.22 23.63 16.16
CA VAL A 251 -23.36 23.93 15.00
C VAL A 251 -23.60 22.92 13.89
N SER A 252 -23.80 21.65 14.26
CA SER A 252 -24.09 20.55 13.37
C SER A 252 -25.45 19.96 13.69
N PHE A 253 -26.28 19.82 12.68
CA PHE A 253 -27.54 19.08 12.74
C PHE A 253 -27.59 18.12 11.56
N ARG A 254 -27.67 16.82 11.82
CA ARG A 254 -27.76 15.79 10.78
C ARG A 254 -28.96 14.89 11.01
N VAL A 255 -29.82 14.81 10.00
CA VAL A 255 -30.99 13.94 9.99
C VAL A 255 -30.99 13.08 8.73
N GLY A 256 -30.99 11.76 8.95
CA GLY A 256 -31.24 10.71 7.99
C GLY A 256 -32.67 10.18 8.09
N GLY A 257 -33.05 9.35 7.13
CA GLY A 257 -34.33 8.64 7.13
C GLY A 257 -35.50 9.47 6.62
N GLY A 258 -36.63 8.80 6.38
CA GLY A 258 -37.81 9.38 5.73
C GLY A 258 -39.01 9.61 6.65
N SER A 259 -38.92 9.25 7.94
CA SER A 259 -40.05 9.09 8.85
C SER A 259 -40.67 10.38 9.41
N TYR A 260 -39.87 11.44 9.60
CA TYR A 260 -40.25 12.62 10.38
C TYR A 260 -40.92 13.73 9.55
N ASP A 261 -41.73 14.60 10.16
CA ASP A 261 -42.27 15.78 9.48
C ASP A 261 -41.20 16.87 9.23
N LEU A 262 -41.24 17.50 8.05
CA LEU A 262 -40.40 18.66 7.73
C LEU A 262 -40.74 19.87 8.61
N SER A 263 -41.96 19.95 9.15
CA SER A 263 -42.35 21.06 10.02
C SER A 263 -41.58 21.11 11.34
N ASP A 264 -41.05 19.97 11.82
CA ASP A 264 -40.15 19.89 12.99
C ASP A 264 -38.77 20.53 12.77
N LEU A 265 -38.38 20.79 11.52
CA LEU A 265 -37.12 21.47 11.19
C LEU A 265 -37.22 23.00 11.36
N LYS A 266 -38.43 23.59 11.39
CA LYS A 266 -38.64 25.04 11.44
C LYS A 266 -37.92 25.77 12.61
N PRO A 267 -37.72 25.19 13.80
CA PRO A 267 -36.89 25.78 14.86
C PRO A 267 -35.42 26.03 14.48
N LEU A 268 -34.85 25.31 13.49
CA LEU A 268 -33.47 25.49 13.05
C LEU A 268 -33.21 26.92 12.50
N GLY A 269 -34.22 27.61 11.99
CA GLY A 269 -34.11 29.02 11.59
C GLY A 269 -33.76 29.98 12.73
N GLN A 270 -33.82 29.53 13.99
CA GLN A 270 -33.38 30.28 15.17
C GLN A 270 -31.96 29.90 15.64
N CYS A 271 -31.34 28.88 15.05
CA CYS A 271 -30.02 28.36 15.44
C CYS A 271 -28.88 29.18 14.81
N VAL A 272 -28.68 30.42 15.30
CA VAL A 272 -27.68 31.40 14.83
C VAL A 272 -26.19 30.98 14.92
N HIS A 273 -25.94 29.74 15.33
CA HIS A 273 -24.63 29.11 15.49
C HIS A 273 -24.38 27.95 14.49
N LEU A 274 -25.39 27.55 13.71
CA LEU A 274 -25.31 26.44 12.75
C LEU A 274 -24.28 26.74 11.64
N ARG A 275 -23.52 25.70 11.26
CA ARG A 275 -22.54 25.69 10.15
C ARG A 275 -22.61 24.44 9.29
N ASP A 276 -23.15 23.35 9.83
CA ASP A 276 -23.23 22.04 9.17
C ASP A 276 -24.68 21.54 9.26
N LEU A 277 -25.28 21.26 8.12
CA LEU A 277 -26.63 20.73 7.99
C LEU A 277 -26.61 19.53 7.04
N ARG A 278 -27.16 18.41 7.49
CA ARG A 278 -27.49 17.27 6.63
C ARG A 278 -28.96 16.93 6.75
N ILE A 279 -29.62 16.83 5.59
CA ILE A 279 -30.95 16.27 5.43
C ILE A 279 -30.83 15.25 4.31
N SER A 280 -30.98 13.95 4.59
CA SER A 280 -30.72 12.89 3.61
C SER A 280 -31.68 11.71 3.72
N GLY A 281 -32.18 11.20 2.60
CA GLY A 281 -33.11 10.07 2.56
C GLY A 281 -34.59 10.44 2.72
N ARG A 282 -34.95 11.70 2.44
CA ARG A 282 -36.33 12.21 2.47
C ARG A 282 -36.54 13.27 1.39
N ALA A 283 -37.74 13.34 0.83
CA ALA A 283 -38.13 14.47 -0.01
C ALA A 283 -38.30 15.75 0.83
N ILE A 284 -37.78 16.87 0.35
CA ILE A 284 -37.93 18.21 0.95
C ILE A 284 -38.84 19.09 0.10
N ASP A 285 -39.43 20.10 0.74
CA ASP A 285 -40.36 21.03 0.09
C ASP A 285 -39.77 22.45 -0.05
N ALA A 286 -40.48 23.31 -0.79
CA ALA A 286 -40.06 24.68 -1.02
C ALA A 286 -40.08 25.55 0.25
N GLU A 287 -40.77 25.17 1.33
CA GLU A 287 -40.61 25.87 2.63
C GLU A 287 -39.28 25.51 3.28
N THR A 288 -38.90 24.23 3.25
CA THR A 288 -37.62 23.70 3.74
C THR A 288 -36.44 24.30 2.98
N VAL A 289 -36.50 24.40 1.64
CA VAL A 289 -35.45 25.05 0.84
C VAL A 289 -35.25 26.52 1.25
N ARG A 290 -36.34 27.28 1.45
CA ARG A 290 -36.27 28.68 1.92
C ARG A 290 -35.79 28.80 3.37
N LEU A 291 -36.13 27.84 4.22
CA LEU A 291 -35.59 27.73 5.58
C LEU A 291 -34.07 27.53 5.56
N ILE A 292 -33.55 26.65 4.70
CA ILE A 292 -32.11 26.43 4.52
C ILE A 292 -31.42 27.69 3.96
N ALA A 293 -32.00 28.34 2.94
CA ALA A 293 -31.46 29.56 2.36
C ALA A 293 -31.31 30.71 3.40
N SER A 294 -32.15 30.75 4.42
CA SER A 294 -32.06 31.72 5.54
C SER A 294 -30.91 31.45 6.54
N MET A 295 -30.16 30.35 6.36
CA MET A 295 -29.06 29.95 7.25
C MET A 295 -27.72 30.50 6.74
N ASN A 296 -27.59 31.83 6.58
CA ASN A 296 -26.47 32.54 5.93
C ASN A 296 -25.06 32.34 6.54
N ARG A 297 -24.86 31.36 7.44
CA ARG A 297 -23.55 30.95 8.02
C ARG A 297 -23.27 29.45 7.87
N LEU A 298 -24.03 28.78 7.02
CA LEU A 298 -23.88 27.37 6.69
C LEU A 298 -22.63 27.19 5.79
N LYS A 299 -21.60 26.49 6.31
CA LYS A 299 -20.35 26.16 5.62
C LYS A 299 -20.45 24.81 4.90
N THR A 300 -21.19 23.85 5.46
CA THR A 300 -21.44 22.52 4.91
C THR A 300 -22.93 22.25 4.77
N LEU A 301 -23.36 21.85 3.57
CA LEU A 301 -24.73 21.40 3.28
C LEU A 301 -24.70 20.04 2.57
N ASN A 302 -25.27 19.03 3.20
CA ASN A 302 -25.48 17.71 2.61
C ASN A 302 -26.99 17.49 2.37
N LEU A 303 -27.36 17.40 1.09
CA LEU A 303 -28.72 17.12 0.61
C LEU A 303 -28.78 15.81 -0.18
N MET A 304 -27.85 14.90 0.06
CA MET A 304 -27.77 13.63 -0.65
C MET A 304 -29.02 12.77 -0.43
N ARG A 305 -29.50 12.11 -1.49
CA ARG A 305 -30.72 11.28 -1.46
C ARG A 305 -31.97 12.10 -1.10
N THR A 306 -32.20 13.18 -1.84
CA THR A 306 -33.37 14.07 -1.71
C THR A 306 -33.85 14.51 -3.11
N ASN A 307 -35.11 14.93 -3.25
CA ASN A 307 -35.73 15.37 -4.51
C ASN A 307 -35.34 16.82 -4.91
N VAL A 308 -34.09 17.20 -4.66
CA VAL A 308 -33.61 18.57 -4.83
C VAL A 308 -33.34 18.84 -6.30
N THR A 309 -34.08 19.77 -6.89
CA THR A 309 -33.93 20.19 -8.29
C THR A 309 -32.97 21.36 -8.45
N THR A 310 -32.57 21.67 -9.68
CA THR A 310 -31.71 22.82 -9.99
C THR A 310 -32.28 24.15 -9.48
N ASP A 311 -33.60 24.38 -9.64
CA ASP A 311 -34.29 25.57 -9.09
C ASP A 311 -34.10 25.68 -7.56
N ALA A 312 -34.21 24.55 -6.85
CA ALA A 312 -34.02 24.50 -5.41
C ALA A 312 -32.56 24.80 -5.01
N VAL A 313 -31.58 24.31 -5.78
CA VAL A 313 -30.15 24.60 -5.58
C VAL A 313 -29.79 26.05 -5.90
N GLN A 314 -30.41 26.64 -6.93
CA GLN A 314 -30.24 28.06 -7.27
C GLN A 314 -30.86 28.98 -6.20
N ALA A 315 -31.99 28.58 -5.60
CA ALA A 315 -32.61 29.29 -4.47
C ALA A 315 -31.74 29.32 -3.19
N LEU A 316 -30.66 28.53 -3.12
CA LEU A 316 -29.64 28.59 -2.05
C LEU A 316 -28.57 29.66 -2.31
N GLY A 317 -28.69 30.47 -3.36
CA GLY A 317 -27.69 31.46 -3.79
C GLY A 317 -27.28 32.49 -2.72
N ASP A 318 -28.13 32.75 -1.71
CA ASP A 318 -27.85 33.67 -0.59
C ASP A 318 -26.85 33.10 0.44
N LEU A 319 -26.45 31.83 0.34
CA LEU A 319 -25.53 31.16 1.27
C LEU A 319 -24.04 31.51 1.02
N ALA A 320 -23.68 32.78 1.23
CA ALA A 320 -22.34 33.31 1.00
C ALA A 320 -21.18 32.62 1.79
N ASP A 321 -21.47 31.89 2.87
CA ASP A 321 -20.45 31.11 3.61
C ASP A 321 -20.35 29.63 3.22
N LEU A 322 -21.11 29.17 2.22
CA LEU A 322 -21.08 27.78 1.78
C LEU A 322 -19.71 27.43 1.16
N ARG A 323 -19.15 26.29 1.55
CA ARG A 323 -17.87 25.76 1.03
C ARG A 323 -17.95 24.29 0.60
N TYR A 324 -18.84 23.50 1.21
CA TYR A 324 -19.00 22.09 0.92
C TYR A 324 -20.48 21.80 0.64
N LEU A 325 -20.80 21.36 -0.58
CA LEU A 325 -22.16 21.07 -1.03
C LEU A 325 -22.22 19.66 -1.63
N HIS A 326 -23.15 18.83 -1.15
CA HIS A 326 -23.27 17.43 -1.55
C HIS A 326 -24.67 17.11 -2.06
N LEU A 327 -24.74 16.72 -3.35
CA LEU A 327 -25.96 16.53 -4.15
C LEU A 327 -26.03 15.14 -4.83
N MET A 328 -25.16 14.19 -4.46
CA MET A 328 -25.27 12.78 -4.90
C MET A 328 -26.68 12.25 -4.61
N HIS A 329 -27.28 11.57 -5.58
CA HIS A 329 -28.67 11.09 -5.57
C HIS A 329 -29.69 12.23 -5.38
N THR A 330 -29.72 13.18 -6.31
CA THR A 330 -30.70 14.28 -6.35
C THR A 330 -31.14 14.64 -7.77
N ASP A 331 -32.33 15.24 -7.90
CA ASP A 331 -33.00 15.60 -9.16
C ASP A 331 -32.42 16.86 -9.85
N VAL A 332 -31.11 17.12 -9.70
CA VAL A 332 -30.44 18.32 -10.25
C VAL A 332 -30.10 18.08 -11.73
N ASP A 333 -30.79 18.78 -12.63
CA ASP A 333 -30.34 18.93 -14.01
C ASP A 333 -29.01 19.71 -14.04
N LEU A 334 -27.95 18.96 -14.35
CA LEU A 334 -26.58 19.44 -14.39
C LEU A 334 -26.31 20.43 -15.53
N ALA A 335 -27.13 20.43 -16.58
CA ALA A 335 -26.97 21.33 -17.73
C ALA A 335 -27.47 22.75 -17.42
N SER A 336 -28.45 22.89 -16.52
CA SER A 336 -29.00 24.19 -16.09
C SER A 336 -28.38 24.75 -14.80
N LEU A 337 -27.44 24.04 -14.14
CA LEU A 337 -26.84 24.45 -12.87
C LEU A 337 -26.22 25.86 -12.92
N GLY A 338 -25.56 26.22 -14.02
CA GLY A 338 -25.05 27.57 -14.28
C GLY A 338 -23.95 27.99 -13.32
N SER A 339 -24.10 29.15 -12.67
CA SER A 339 -23.18 29.62 -11.62
C SER A 339 -23.97 30.37 -10.54
N PRO A 340 -24.51 29.64 -9.55
CA PRO A 340 -25.30 30.22 -8.45
C PRO A 340 -24.43 31.08 -7.52
N GLY A 341 -25.04 31.90 -6.65
CA GLY A 341 -24.29 32.85 -5.78
C GLY A 341 -23.24 32.22 -4.84
N TRP A 342 -23.33 30.93 -4.54
CA TRP A 342 -22.33 30.17 -3.78
C TRP A 342 -21.15 29.64 -4.61
N SER A 343 -21.19 29.74 -5.95
CA SER A 343 -20.14 29.22 -6.85
C SER A 343 -18.80 29.95 -6.72
N ASP A 344 -18.83 31.25 -6.42
CA ASP A 344 -17.63 32.04 -6.10
C ASP A 344 -16.89 31.51 -4.86
N THR A 345 -17.60 30.83 -3.95
CA THR A 345 -17.09 30.51 -2.62
C THR A 345 -16.89 29.02 -2.36
N ILE A 346 -17.54 28.14 -3.13
CA ILE A 346 -17.48 26.69 -2.94
C ILE A 346 -16.04 26.13 -3.06
N GLU A 347 -15.65 25.26 -2.13
CA GLU A 347 -14.35 24.55 -2.10
C GLU A 347 -14.48 23.09 -2.56
N MET A 348 -15.63 22.46 -2.32
CA MET A 348 -15.94 21.08 -2.71
C MET A 348 -17.40 20.95 -3.15
N LEU A 349 -17.60 20.32 -4.30
CA LEU A 349 -18.92 20.00 -4.84
C LEU A 349 -19.00 18.50 -5.15
N THR A 350 -20.00 17.81 -4.59
CA THR A 350 -20.38 16.44 -4.97
C THR A 350 -21.67 16.47 -5.76
N LEU A 351 -21.69 15.87 -6.94
CA LEU A 351 -22.80 15.80 -7.88
C LEU A 351 -23.21 14.35 -8.14
N PRO A 352 -24.48 14.11 -8.54
CA PRO A 352 -24.89 12.85 -9.14
C PRO A 352 -24.32 12.70 -10.56
N HIS A 353 -24.49 11.52 -11.16
CA HIS A 353 -24.38 11.30 -12.59
C HIS A 353 -25.75 10.82 -13.14
N PRO A 354 -26.03 10.87 -14.45
CA PRO A 354 -27.33 10.45 -14.97
C PRO A 354 -27.59 8.95 -14.74
N ASP A 355 -28.88 8.61 -14.64
CA ASP A 355 -29.37 7.23 -14.53
C ASP A 355 -28.87 6.33 -15.68
N THR A 356 -28.79 5.04 -15.41
CA THR A 356 -28.36 4.02 -16.39
C THR A 356 -29.22 4.06 -17.66
N GLY A 357 -28.61 4.50 -18.77
CA GLY A 357 -29.26 4.65 -20.07
C GLY A 357 -29.49 6.09 -20.52
N GLU A 358 -29.29 7.07 -19.63
CA GLU A 358 -29.40 8.51 -19.91
C GLU A 358 -28.03 9.20 -20.03
N SER A 359 -28.02 10.42 -20.56
CA SER A 359 -26.81 11.21 -20.83
C SER A 359 -27.01 12.65 -20.34
N ALA A 360 -26.01 13.18 -19.63
CA ALA A 360 -26.00 14.54 -19.09
C ALA A 360 -24.78 15.34 -19.59
N GLU A 361 -24.86 16.65 -19.45
CA GLU A 361 -23.77 17.58 -19.74
C GLU A 361 -23.62 18.57 -18.59
N ILE A 362 -22.38 18.87 -18.19
CA ILE A 362 -22.08 19.92 -17.21
C ILE A 362 -20.90 20.77 -17.69
N ASN A 363 -21.02 22.08 -17.52
CA ASN A 363 -19.95 23.05 -17.75
C ASN A 363 -19.73 23.88 -16.49
N ILE A 364 -18.52 23.83 -15.92
CA ILE A 364 -18.09 24.67 -14.79
C ILE A 364 -16.88 25.48 -15.22
N GLU A 365 -17.05 26.80 -15.27
CA GLU A 365 -16.07 27.75 -15.81
C GLU A 365 -15.83 28.89 -14.82
N GLY A 366 -14.56 29.18 -14.53
CA GLY A 366 -14.15 30.37 -13.76
C GLY A 366 -14.35 30.33 -12.24
N TRP A 367 -14.84 29.25 -11.63
CA TRP A 367 -15.10 29.19 -10.19
C TRP A 367 -13.77 29.26 -9.38
N PRO A 368 -13.52 30.34 -8.61
CA PRO A 368 -12.17 30.68 -8.15
C PRO A 368 -11.72 29.92 -6.90
N ASN A 369 -12.66 29.31 -6.15
CA ASN A 369 -12.38 28.60 -4.91
C ASN A 369 -12.50 27.07 -5.00
N LEU A 370 -13.12 26.53 -6.05
CA LEU A 370 -13.37 25.09 -6.20
C LEU A 370 -12.06 24.31 -6.20
N SER A 371 -11.92 23.36 -5.25
CA SER A 371 -10.70 22.59 -5.00
C SER A 371 -10.86 21.08 -5.25
N THR A 372 -12.08 20.56 -5.08
CA THR A 372 -12.46 19.18 -5.41
C THR A 372 -13.83 19.16 -6.07
N ILE A 373 -13.97 18.39 -7.16
CA ILE A 373 -15.27 17.98 -7.71
C ILE A 373 -15.37 16.46 -7.73
N SER A 374 -16.53 15.93 -7.31
CA SER A 374 -16.84 14.50 -7.34
C SER A 374 -18.16 14.28 -8.07
N ILE A 375 -18.16 13.44 -9.11
CA ILE A 375 -19.35 13.03 -9.88
C ILE A 375 -19.54 11.54 -9.64
N THR A 376 -20.48 11.18 -8.77
CA THR A 376 -20.51 9.89 -8.06
C THR A 376 -21.91 9.53 -7.60
N GLU A 377 -22.31 8.27 -7.73
CA GLU A 377 -23.67 7.79 -7.43
C GLU A 377 -23.67 6.41 -6.74
N TYR A 378 -24.85 5.88 -6.39
CA TYR A 378 -25.02 4.54 -5.81
C TYR A 378 -25.53 3.46 -6.80
N ASP A 379 -25.68 3.79 -8.09
CA ASP A 379 -26.24 2.92 -9.13
C ASP A 379 -25.64 1.51 -9.20
N THR A 380 -26.49 0.49 -9.29
CA THR A 380 -26.07 -0.93 -9.38
C THR A 380 -25.71 -1.38 -10.80
N GLN A 381 -25.89 -0.53 -11.81
CA GLN A 381 -25.65 -0.84 -13.22
C GLN A 381 -24.67 0.15 -13.86
N LEU A 382 -24.01 -0.29 -14.94
CA LEU A 382 -23.05 0.53 -15.68
C LEU A 382 -23.78 1.42 -16.69
N ASN A 383 -23.58 2.75 -16.64
CA ASN A 383 -24.10 3.66 -17.65
C ASN A 383 -23.10 3.85 -18.81
N SER A 384 -23.39 3.17 -19.93
CA SER A 384 -22.58 3.22 -21.17
C SER A 384 -22.89 4.41 -22.08
N LYS A 385 -23.81 5.30 -21.69
CA LYS A 385 -23.97 6.62 -22.33
C LYS A 385 -22.89 7.57 -21.81
N PRO A 386 -22.21 8.36 -22.66
CA PRO A 386 -21.24 9.33 -22.19
C PRO A 386 -21.92 10.49 -21.46
N MET A 387 -21.47 10.79 -20.24
CA MET A 387 -21.72 12.07 -19.57
C MET A 387 -20.62 13.05 -19.98
N LYS A 388 -20.98 14.23 -20.48
CA LYS A 388 -20.03 15.29 -20.84
C LYS A 388 -19.68 16.13 -19.62
N VAL A 389 -18.40 16.39 -19.41
CA VAL A 389 -17.90 17.23 -18.32
C VAL A 389 -16.86 18.21 -18.85
N ARG A 390 -17.20 19.50 -18.87
CA ARG A 390 -16.27 20.59 -19.18
C ARG A 390 -15.89 21.34 -17.90
N LEU A 391 -14.60 21.40 -17.61
CA LEU A 391 -14.02 22.15 -16.49
C LEU A 391 -12.99 23.14 -17.03
N ALA A 392 -13.21 24.44 -16.82
CA ALA A 392 -12.43 25.52 -17.42
C ALA A 392 -12.05 26.62 -16.41
N ASP A 393 -10.82 27.11 -16.47
CA ASP A 393 -10.34 28.29 -15.74
C ASP A 393 -10.54 28.20 -14.20
N LEU A 394 -10.23 27.03 -13.61
CA LEU A 394 -10.42 26.75 -12.17
C LEU A 394 -9.07 26.77 -11.43
N PRO A 395 -8.62 27.92 -10.90
CA PRO A 395 -7.24 28.11 -10.46
C PRO A 395 -6.85 27.29 -9.21
N LYS A 396 -7.83 26.87 -8.39
CA LYS A 396 -7.62 26.11 -7.16
C LYS A 396 -8.01 24.63 -7.25
N LEU A 397 -8.56 24.16 -8.36
CA LEU A 397 -9.00 22.76 -8.51
C LEU A 397 -7.78 21.83 -8.45
N LYS A 398 -7.83 20.81 -7.59
CA LYS A 398 -6.76 19.82 -7.34
C LYS A 398 -7.18 18.39 -7.65
N PHE A 399 -8.44 18.07 -7.41
CA PHE A 399 -8.99 16.72 -7.48
C PHE A 399 -10.25 16.70 -8.34
N VAL A 400 -10.27 15.82 -9.34
CA VAL A 400 -11.46 15.45 -10.11
C VAL A 400 -11.70 13.96 -9.89
N GLU A 401 -12.87 13.63 -9.36
CA GLU A 401 -13.25 12.29 -8.94
C GLU A 401 -14.51 11.85 -9.69
N LEU A 402 -14.47 10.69 -10.34
CA LEU A 402 -15.50 10.26 -11.31
C LEU A 402 -15.90 8.79 -11.04
N ASP A 403 -17.18 8.44 -11.00
CA ASP A 403 -17.60 7.04 -10.78
C ASP A 403 -17.16 6.12 -11.93
N GLN A 404 -16.56 4.97 -11.62
CA GLN A 404 -16.22 3.96 -12.63
C GLN A 404 -17.44 3.23 -13.20
N PHE A 405 -18.64 3.43 -12.63
CA PHE A 405 -19.90 2.97 -13.20
C PHE A 405 -20.42 3.84 -14.35
N GLN A 406 -19.88 5.06 -14.54
CA GLN A 406 -20.31 6.03 -15.56
C GLN A 406 -19.22 6.20 -16.63
N LYS A 407 -19.60 6.22 -17.92
CA LYS A 407 -18.69 6.61 -19.02
C LYS A 407 -18.67 8.13 -19.21
N PHE A 408 -17.51 8.71 -19.50
CA PHE A 408 -17.34 10.18 -19.62
C PHE A 408 -16.77 10.67 -20.96
N ASP A 409 -17.16 11.88 -21.34
CA ASP A 409 -16.55 12.73 -22.37
C ASP A 409 -15.99 13.97 -21.66
N LEU A 410 -14.66 14.04 -21.51
CA LEU A 410 -14.00 15.03 -20.64
C LEU A 410 -13.27 16.12 -21.44
N GLN A 411 -13.57 17.39 -21.14
CA GLN A 411 -12.80 18.54 -21.59
C GLN A 411 -12.27 19.35 -20.39
N LEU A 412 -10.95 19.41 -20.24
CA LEU A 412 -10.28 20.03 -19.10
C LEU A 412 -9.32 21.12 -19.57
N SER A 413 -9.57 22.39 -19.21
CA SER A 413 -8.78 23.53 -19.69
C SER A 413 -8.35 24.50 -18.57
N ASN A 414 -7.07 24.89 -18.61
CA ASN A 414 -6.47 25.85 -17.67
C ASN A 414 -6.75 25.53 -16.19
N LEU A 415 -6.25 24.36 -15.75
CA LEU A 415 -6.41 23.87 -14.38
C LEU A 415 -5.03 23.83 -13.68
N PRO A 416 -4.42 25.00 -13.36
CA PRO A 416 -3.01 25.11 -12.93
C PRO A 416 -2.71 24.50 -11.56
N SER A 417 -3.73 24.01 -10.84
CA SER A 417 -3.59 23.32 -9.56
C SER A 417 -3.98 21.83 -9.60
N LEU A 418 -4.47 21.32 -10.75
CA LEU A 418 -4.96 19.94 -10.84
C LEU A 418 -3.80 18.97 -10.62
N THR A 419 -3.93 18.10 -9.62
CA THR A 419 -2.92 17.09 -9.26
C THR A 419 -3.38 15.66 -9.56
N SER A 420 -4.68 15.40 -9.56
CA SER A 420 -5.23 14.05 -9.63
C SER A 420 -6.57 14.01 -10.39
N LEU A 421 -6.68 13.08 -11.34
CA LEU A 421 -7.91 12.73 -12.07
C LEU A 421 -8.15 11.23 -11.96
N VAL A 422 -9.08 10.82 -11.10
CA VAL A 422 -9.20 9.44 -10.63
C VAL A 422 -10.63 8.90 -10.65
N GLY A 423 -10.74 7.60 -10.95
CA GLY A 423 -11.97 6.86 -10.86
C GLY A 423 -12.30 6.44 -9.42
N ARG A 424 -13.54 6.61 -8.99
CA ARG A 424 -14.09 6.15 -7.71
C ARG A 424 -14.88 4.86 -7.88
N LEU A 425 -14.81 4.01 -6.87
CA LEU A 425 -15.56 2.75 -6.75
C LEU A 425 -16.34 2.76 -5.43
N LEU A 426 -17.32 3.66 -5.32
CA LEU A 426 -18.11 3.83 -4.11
C LEU A 426 -19.00 2.59 -3.90
N SER A 427 -18.70 1.78 -2.89
CA SER A 427 -19.45 0.55 -2.53
C SER A 427 -19.62 -0.45 -3.68
N TRP A 428 -18.64 -0.53 -4.60
CA TRP A 428 -18.76 -1.32 -5.84
C TRP A 428 -19.04 -2.81 -5.61
N GLU A 429 -18.55 -3.40 -4.51
CA GLU A 429 -18.79 -4.80 -4.14
C GLU A 429 -20.26 -5.09 -3.81
N ALA A 430 -21.01 -4.07 -3.36
CA ALA A 430 -22.43 -4.15 -3.08
C ALA A 430 -23.31 -3.71 -4.27
N ARG A 431 -22.71 -3.02 -5.26
CA ARG A 431 -23.38 -2.54 -6.48
C ARG A 431 -23.36 -3.59 -7.59
N LEU A 432 -22.28 -4.36 -7.75
CA LEU A 432 -22.16 -5.36 -8.81
C LEU A 432 -23.09 -6.57 -8.60
N PRO A 433 -23.79 -7.05 -9.65
CA PRO A 433 -24.45 -8.35 -9.63
C PRO A 433 -23.41 -9.48 -9.63
N ARG A 434 -23.81 -10.69 -9.20
CA ARG A 434 -22.94 -11.88 -9.23
C ARG A 434 -22.43 -12.15 -10.64
N GLY A 435 -21.12 -12.40 -10.78
CA GLY A 435 -20.45 -12.56 -12.07
C GLY A 435 -20.33 -11.29 -12.92
N GLY A 436 -20.82 -10.13 -12.46
CA GLY A 436 -20.65 -8.84 -13.11
C GLY A 436 -19.26 -8.24 -12.90
N ALA A 437 -18.93 -7.23 -13.72
CA ALA A 437 -17.64 -6.55 -13.67
C ALA A 437 -17.77 -5.04 -13.94
N VAL A 438 -16.80 -4.25 -13.48
CA VAL A 438 -16.71 -2.78 -13.64
C VAL A 438 -15.38 -2.40 -14.30
N PRO A 439 -15.29 -1.35 -15.15
CA PRO A 439 -14.02 -0.84 -15.67
C PRO A 439 -12.93 -0.67 -14.59
N GLY A 440 -11.69 -1.06 -14.92
CA GLY A 440 -10.58 -1.06 -13.95
C GLY A 440 -10.04 0.34 -13.60
N SER A 441 -10.26 1.30 -14.48
CA SER A 441 -9.83 2.71 -14.41
C SER A 441 -10.99 3.61 -14.90
N THR A 442 -10.84 4.94 -14.81
CA THR A 442 -11.85 5.92 -15.24
C THR A 442 -12.34 5.66 -16.67
N TRP A 443 -13.63 5.40 -16.88
CA TRP A 443 -14.17 4.97 -18.18
C TRP A 443 -14.39 6.17 -19.12
N LEU A 444 -13.62 6.26 -20.20
CA LEU A 444 -13.64 7.42 -21.11
C LEU A 444 -14.10 7.03 -22.52
N GLU A 445 -15.06 7.79 -23.04
CA GLU A 445 -15.33 7.90 -24.47
C GLU A 445 -14.43 8.97 -25.12
N ARG A 446 -14.13 10.08 -24.43
CA ARG A 446 -13.21 11.12 -24.92
C ARG A 446 -12.43 11.79 -23.80
N PHE A 447 -11.26 12.32 -24.16
CA PHE A 447 -10.45 13.19 -23.31
C PHE A 447 -9.75 14.28 -24.13
N ASP A 448 -9.95 15.55 -23.76
CA ASP A 448 -9.14 16.69 -24.21
C ASP A 448 -8.68 17.52 -23.01
N GLY A 449 -7.41 17.37 -22.63
CA GLY A 449 -6.81 18.03 -21.47
C GLY A 449 -5.72 19.03 -21.88
N LYS A 450 -5.89 20.32 -21.56
CA LYS A 450 -4.95 21.38 -21.92
C LYS A 450 -4.57 22.28 -20.74
N GLY A 451 -3.28 22.41 -20.49
CA GLY A 451 -2.77 23.27 -19.42
C GLY A 451 -3.01 22.67 -18.04
N LEU A 452 -2.49 21.45 -17.81
CA LEU A 452 -2.62 20.67 -16.58
C LEU A 452 -1.24 20.48 -15.89
N PRO A 453 -0.48 21.56 -15.60
CA PRO A 453 0.96 21.52 -15.31
C PRO A 453 1.37 20.81 -14.01
N LYS A 454 0.41 20.43 -13.16
CA LYS A 454 0.65 19.72 -11.90
C LYS A 454 0.02 18.33 -11.86
N LEU A 455 -0.61 17.87 -12.94
CA LEU A 455 -1.29 16.57 -12.96
C LEU A 455 -0.23 15.47 -12.78
N GLU A 456 -0.34 14.69 -11.71
CA GLU A 456 0.64 13.69 -11.26
C GLU A 456 0.11 12.26 -11.46
N ASP A 457 -1.17 12.00 -11.15
CA ASP A 457 -1.85 10.72 -11.42
C ASP A 457 -3.04 10.91 -12.36
N PHE A 458 -3.06 10.11 -13.43
CA PHE A 458 -4.17 9.97 -14.37
C PHE A 458 -4.09 8.60 -15.03
N LYS A 459 -5.16 7.81 -14.88
CA LYS A 459 -5.34 6.50 -15.51
C LYS A 459 -6.77 6.37 -16.01
N PHE A 460 -6.94 5.79 -17.19
CA PHE A 460 -8.25 5.68 -17.83
C PHE A 460 -8.44 4.30 -18.49
N PHE A 461 -9.70 3.90 -18.63
CA PHE A 461 -10.12 2.68 -19.31
C PHE A 461 -10.61 3.03 -20.72
N CYS A 462 -10.03 2.39 -21.74
CA CYS A 462 -10.04 2.91 -23.11
C CYS A 462 -10.87 2.12 -24.14
N VAL A 463 -11.68 1.14 -23.72
CA VAL A 463 -12.39 0.24 -24.66
C VAL A 463 -13.36 1.01 -25.60
N ASP A 464 -14.08 1.99 -25.07
CA ASP A 464 -15.01 2.86 -25.79
C ASP A 464 -14.38 4.16 -26.36
N LEU A 465 -13.06 4.31 -26.29
CA LEU A 465 -12.40 5.58 -26.60
C LEU A 465 -12.60 6.00 -28.07
N LYS A 466 -12.99 7.26 -28.31
CA LYS A 466 -13.16 7.86 -29.64
C LYS A 466 -12.15 8.98 -29.94
N SER A 467 -11.52 9.57 -28.92
CA SER A 467 -10.44 10.55 -29.09
C SER A 467 -9.71 10.82 -27.77
N PHE A 468 -8.39 10.97 -27.84
CA PHE A 468 -7.53 11.39 -26.72
C PHE A 468 -6.63 12.57 -27.11
N SER A 469 -6.43 13.52 -26.20
CA SER A 469 -5.57 14.70 -26.37
C SER A 469 -5.07 15.18 -25.00
N LEU A 470 -3.75 15.28 -24.84
CA LEU A 470 -3.10 15.87 -23.66
C LEU A 470 -2.04 16.89 -24.09
N GLN A 471 -2.27 18.16 -23.77
CA GLN A 471 -1.59 19.31 -24.36
C GLN A 471 -0.95 20.24 -23.31
N GLY A 472 0.33 20.54 -23.52
CA GLY A 472 1.19 21.24 -22.58
C GLY A 472 1.89 20.30 -21.58
N PRO A 473 2.72 20.85 -20.68
CA PRO A 473 3.42 20.06 -19.68
C PRO A 473 2.45 19.46 -18.65
N THR A 474 2.82 18.31 -18.11
CA THR A 474 2.24 17.71 -16.90
C THR A 474 3.37 17.20 -15.99
N LYS A 475 3.02 16.64 -14.83
CA LYS A 475 3.94 15.91 -13.96
C LYS A 475 3.76 14.38 -14.05
N ILE A 476 2.85 13.88 -14.88
CA ILE A 476 2.58 12.45 -15.02
C ILE A 476 3.90 11.76 -15.35
N SER A 477 4.32 10.82 -14.52
CA SER A 477 5.55 10.05 -14.76
C SER A 477 5.34 8.96 -15.81
N SER A 478 4.16 8.33 -15.79
CA SER A 478 3.72 7.27 -16.68
C SER A 478 2.21 7.33 -16.88
N LEU A 479 1.74 7.30 -18.14
CA LEU A 479 0.31 7.27 -18.47
C LEU A 479 -0.20 5.83 -18.49
N GLY A 480 -0.96 5.44 -17.46
CA GLY A 480 -1.53 4.09 -17.34
C GLY A 480 -2.84 3.93 -18.12
N ILE A 481 -2.83 3.06 -19.13
CA ILE A 481 -4.00 2.82 -20.01
C ILE A 481 -4.59 1.44 -19.70
N GLY A 482 -5.82 1.42 -19.20
CA GLY A 482 -6.52 0.21 -18.78
C GLY A 482 -7.39 -0.40 -19.88
N VAL A 483 -7.26 -1.71 -20.07
CA VAL A 483 -8.23 -2.54 -20.81
C VAL A 483 -8.82 -3.66 -19.93
N TYR A 484 -8.62 -3.60 -18.62
CA TYR A 484 -9.11 -4.63 -17.69
C TYR A 484 -10.36 -4.18 -16.93
N TYR A 485 -11.17 -5.16 -16.52
CA TYR A 485 -12.31 -4.99 -15.63
C TYR A 485 -12.01 -5.60 -14.25
N ARG A 486 -12.72 -5.15 -13.21
CA ARG A 486 -12.71 -5.74 -11.87
C ARG A 486 -14.00 -6.56 -11.68
N SER A 487 -13.85 -7.80 -11.24
CA SER A 487 -14.94 -8.71 -10.88
C SER A 487 -14.72 -9.22 -9.44
N LEU A 488 -15.77 -9.74 -8.82
CA LEU A 488 -15.71 -10.41 -7.50
C LEU A 488 -15.24 -11.87 -7.62
N ASP A 489 -15.52 -12.54 -8.74
CA ASP A 489 -15.25 -13.98 -8.97
C ASP A 489 -13.83 -14.25 -9.52
N GLN A 490 -12.82 -13.50 -9.06
CA GLN A 490 -11.44 -13.53 -9.60
C GLN A 490 -10.77 -14.92 -9.56
N ALA A 491 -11.22 -15.81 -8.67
CA ALA A 491 -10.71 -17.17 -8.56
C ALA A 491 -11.25 -18.15 -9.63
N ARG A 492 -12.19 -17.73 -10.50
CA ARG A 492 -12.90 -18.63 -11.44
C ARG A 492 -13.12 -18.10 -12.86
N GLN A 493 -13.06 -16.79 -13.11
CA GLN A 493 -13.30 -16.23 -14.46
C GLN A 493 -11.97 -16.03 -15.25
N ALA A 494 -12.00 -16.33 -16.55
CA ALA A 494 -10.79 -16.44 -17.36
C ALA A 494 -10.29 -15.09 -17.91
N SER A 495 -9.23 -14.54 -17.29
CA SER A 495 -8.55 -13.28 -17.63
C SER A 495 -9.42 -12.02 -17.48
N PRO A 496 -9.06 -11.06 -16.60
CA PRO A 496 -9.82 -9.82 -16.40
C PRO A 496 -9.61 -8.78 -17.53
N TYR A 497 -8.81 -9.08 -18.55
CA TYR A 497 -8.44 -8.18 -19.63
C TYR A 497 -9.39 -8.32 -20.83
N GLU A 498 -9.82 -7.18 -21.39
CA GLU A 498 -10.52 -7.13 -22.66
C GLU A 498 -9.62 -7.69 -23.77
N ARG A 499 -10.16 -8.65 -24.54
CA ARG A 499 -9.34 -9.46 -25.45
C ARG A 499 -9.23 -8.87 -26.85
N LYS A 500 -10.08 -7.89 -27.17
CA LYS A 500 -10.05 -7.12 -28.43
C LYS A 500 -10.52 -5.70 -28.19
N LEU A 501 -9.68 -4.73 -28.53
CA LEU A 501 -10.08 -3.33 -28.68
C LEU A 501 -10.72 -3.15 -30.08
N SER A 502 -11.65 -2.21 -30.23
CA SER A 502 -12.15 -1.87 -31.58
C SER A 502 -11.04 -1.19 -32.39
N GLN A 503 -11.02 -1.38 -33.71
CA GLN A 503 -10.02 -0.72 -34.56
C GLN A 503 -10.12 0.81 -34.46
N GLU A 504 -11.33 1.34 -34.31
CA GLU A 504 -11.59 2.76 -34.09
C GLU A 504 -10.96 3.23 -32.77
N SER A 505 -11.22 2.53 -31.67
CA SER A 505 -10.71 2.90 -30.34
C SER A 505 -9.19 2.76 -30.24
N ALA A 506 -8.62 1.74 -30.87
CA ALA A 506 -7.17 1.56 -30.93
C ALA A 506 -6.48 2.64 -31.76
N THR A 507 -7.05 3.01 -32.91
CA THR A 507 -6.54 4.08 -33.77
C THR A 507 -6.68 5.44 -33.06
N ALA A 508 -7.82 5.72 -32.43
CA ALA A 508 -8.07 6.94 -31.66
C ALA A 508 -7.11 7.10 -30.46
N LEU A 509 -6.74 5.98 -29.81
CA LEU A 509 -5.73 5.96 -28.76
C LEU A 509 -4.35 6.32 -29.32
N ILE A 510 -3.88 5.60 -30.34
CA ILE A 510 -2.53 5.75 -30.88
C ILE A 510 -2.32 7.11 -31.58
N GLU A 511 -3.29 7.58 -32.37
CA GLU A 511 -3.26 8.93 -32.92
C GLU A 511 -3.33 10.01 -31.83
N GLY A 512 -4.14 9.79 -30.79
CA GLY A 512 -4.25 10.72 -29.67
C GLY A 512 -2.94 10.85 -28.89
N LEU A 513 -2.26 9.73 -28.61
CA LEU A 513 -0.93 9.70 -28.00
C LEU A 513 0.14 10.38 -28.87
N GLY A 514 0.06 10.21 -30.19
CA GLY A 514 0.95 10.85 -31.16
C GLY A 514 0.76 12.36 -31.28
N ARG A 515 -0.48 12.85 -31.18
CA ARG A 515 -0.82 14.29 -31.21
C ARG A 515 -0.60 15.01 -29.87
N SER A 516 -0.40 14.26 -28.78
CA SER A 516 -0.23 14.79 -27.43
C SER A 516 1.22 15.17 -27.14
N THR A 517 1.44 16.22 -26.32
CA THR A 517 2.76 16.53 -25.72
C THR A 517 2.91 15.81 -24.38
N GLY A 518 2.50 14.53 -24.35
CA GLY A 518 2.23 13.76 -23.15
C GLY A 518 3.48 13.31 -22.36
N PRO A 519 3.29 12.51 -21.30
CA PRO A 519 4.36 12.12 -20.39
C PRO A 519 5.45 11.24 -21.04
N PRO A 520 6.64 11.17 -20.42
CA PRO A 520 7.79 10.47 -21.00
C PRO A 520 7.68 8.95 -20.99
N GLU A 521 6.71 8.38 -20.28
CA GLU A 521 6.38 6.95 -20.27
C GLU A 521 4.90 6.78 -20.58
N VAL A 522 4.58 5.86 -21.48
CA VAL A 522 3.21 5.44 -21.80
C VAL A 522 3.14 3.93 -21.69
N ASP A 523 2.19 3.47 -20.89
CA ASP A 523 1.95 2.07 -20.59
C ASP A 523 0.80 1.53 -21.46
N LEU A 524 1.14 0.70 -22.44
CA LEU A 524 0.22 -0.06 -23.29
C LEU A 524 0.37 -1.58 -23.05
N ASP A 525 0.91 -1.99 -21.89
CA ASP A 525 1.00 -3.41 -21.54
C ASP A 525 -0.42 -4.03 -21.48
N ALA A 526 -0.55 -5.22 -22.07
CA ALA A 526 -1.79 -5.96 -22.32
C ALA A 526 -2.86 -5.24 -23.17
N VAL A 527 -2.63 -4.03 -23.71
CA VAL A 527 -3.57 -3.37 -24.63
C VAL A 527 -3.54 -4.07 -26.00
N PRO A 528 -4.64 -4.68 -26.48
CA PRO A 528 -4.63 -5.46 -27.73
C PRO A 528 -4.55 -4.54 -28.96
N LEU A 529 -3.34 -4.38 -29.49
CA LEU A 529 -2.97 -3.47 -30.58
C LEU A 529 -2.52 -4.22 -31.86
N ALA A 530 -2.80 -5.52 -31.96
CA ALA A 530 -2.46 -6.33 -33.13
C ALA A 530 -3.09 -5.77 -34.42
N GLY A 531 -2.26 -5.41 -35.41
CA GLY A 531 -2.71 -4.85 -36.70
C GLY A 531 -3.04 -3.35 -36.72
N VAL A 532 -2.82 -2.63 -35.61
CA VAL A 532 -2.98 -1.17 -35.51
C VAL A 532 -1.72 -0.46 -36.04
N ASP A 533 -1.87 0.64 -36.79
CA ASP A 533 -0.72 1.45 -37.18
C ASP A 533 -0.14 2.18 -35.95
N LEU A 534 1.15 1.98 -35.69
CA LEU A 534 1.88 2.60 -34.57
C LEU A 534 2.75 3.78 -35.01
N ALA A 535 2.81 4.10 -36.31
CA ALA A 535 3.54 5.27 -36.82
C ALA A 535 3.12 6.62 -36.20
N PRO A 536 1.84 6.87 -35.80
CA PRO A 536 1.47 8.12 -35.16
C PRO A 536 2.25 8.44 -33.87
N LEU A 537 2.72 7.42 -33.13
CA LEU A 537 3.50 7.60 -31.89
C LEU A 537 4.77 8.41 -32.11
N ALA A 538 5.40 8.32 -33.28
CA ALA A 538 6.65 9.02 -33.60
C ALA A 538 6.52 10.56 -33.63
N ASN A 539 5.29 11.09 -33.71
CA ASN A 539 5.04 12.53 -33.60
C ASN A 539 5.24 13.06 -32.16
N ASN A 540 5.09 12.20 -31.15
CA ASN A 540 5.29 12.56 -29.75
C ASN A 540 6.78 12.53 -29.38
N GLN A 541 7.43 13.68 -29.54
CA GLN A 541 8.84 13.91 -29.23
C GLN A 541 9.17 13.84 -27.71
N HIS A 542 8.17 13.76 -26.83
CA HIS A 542 8.36 13.64 -25.38
C HIS A 542 8.36 12.18 -24.91
N LEU A 543 7.83 11.24 -25.69
CA LEU A 543 7.74 9.82 -25.35
C LEU A 543 9.13 9.16 -25.34
N MET A 544 9.73 9.01 -24.16
CA MET A 544 11.06 8.43 -23.93
C MET A 544 11.03 6.92 -23.62
N LYS A 545 9.88 6.39 -23.23
CA LYS A 545 9.69 5.00 -22.81
C LYS A 545 8.35 4.47 -23.31
N LEU A 546 8.37 3.29 -23.94
CA LEU A 546 7.19 2.68 -24.53
C LEU A 546 7.04 1.23 -24.03
N LEU A 547 5.95 0.96 -23.31
CA LEU A 547 5.64 -0.38 -22.80
C LEU A 547 4.53 -0.99 -23.67
N LEU A 548 4.78 -2.16 -24.25
CA LEU A 548 3.92 -2.86 -25.22
C LEU A 548 3.81 -4.36 -24.93
N ALA A 549 4.10 -4.83 -23.71
CA ALA A 549 4.07 -6.26 -23.39
C ALA A 549 2.68 -6.86 -23.65
N SER A 550 2.64 -8.09 -24.19
CA SER A 550 1.41 -8.85 -24.46
C SER A 550 0.35 -8.09 -25.29
N SER A 551 0.73 -7.03 -26.00
CA SER A 551 -0.15 -6.21 -26.86
C SER A 551 -0.55 -6.90 -28.17
N GLY A 552 0.13 -8.00 -28.54
CA GLY A 552 -0.05 -8.71 -29.80
C GLY A 552 0.56 -7.98 -31.02
N THR A 553 1.40 -6.97 -30.78
CA THR A 553 2.07 -6.20 -31.83
C THR A 553 3.25 -6.97 -32.42
N LYS A 554 3.66 -6.63 -33.65
CA LYS A 554 4.77 -7.29 -34.37
C LYS A 554 5.76 -6.28 -34.97
N ILE A 555 6.92 -6.77 -35.41
CA ILE A 555 8.01 -5.98 -36.00
C ILE A 555 7.57 -5.03 -37.12
N ASP A 556 6.62 -5.42 -37.97
CA ASP A 556 6.11 -4.56 -39.04
C ASP A 556 5.33 -3.35 -38.53
N GLN A 557 4.68 -3.46 -37.37
CA GLN A 557 4.07 -2.32 -36.69
C GLN A 557 5.13 -1.46 -35.99
N TRP A 558 6.13 -2.07 -35.35
CA TRP A 558 7.21 -1.34 -34.67
C TRP A 558 8.07 -0.51 -35.63
N ARG A 559 8.19 -0.94 -36.90
CA ARG A 559 8.82 -0.15 -37.97
C ARG A 559 8.16 1.22 -38.18
N GLY A 560 6.87 1.36 -37.89
CA GLY A 560 6.17 2.65 -37.93
C GLY A 560 6.81 3.71 -37.04
N PHE A 561 7.38 3.32 -35.89
CA PHE A 561 8.07 4.21 -34.96
C PHE A 561 9.60 4.10 -35.01
N GLU A 562 10.20 3.55 -36.07
CA GLU A 562 11.67 3.43 -36.20
C GLU A 562 12.40 4.78 -36.08
N SER A 563 11.74 5.89 -36.42
CA SER A 563 12.27 7.25 -36.29
C SER A 563 12.49 7.73 -34.85
N MET A 564 11.94 7.05 -33.84
CA MET A 564 12.04 7.40 -32.41
C MET A 564 13.42 7.09 -31.80
N LYS A 565 14.50 7.63 -32.39
CA LYS A 565 15.89 7.37 -31.98
C LYS A 565 16.23 7.82 -30.54
N TRP A 566 15.33 8.56 -29.89
CA TRP A 566 15.42 9.03 -28.51
C TRP A 566 14.84 8.06 -27.47
N LEU A 567 14.20 6.96 -27.88
CA LEU A 567 13.67 5.96 -26.93
C LEU A 567 14.78 5.39 -26.04
N THR A 568 14.52 5.42 -24.74
CA THR A 568 15.41 4.95 -23.66
C THR A 568 14.94 3.63 -23.06
N HIS A 569 13.64 3.34 -23.09
CA HIS A 569 13.08 2.07 -22.60
C HIS A 569 12.05 1.54 -23.60
N LEU A 570 12.12 0.23 -23.88
CA LEU A 570 11.17 -0.46 -24.75
C LEU A 570 10.88 -1.85 -24.18
N ARG A 571 9.61 -2.14 -23.89
CA ARG A 571 9.15 -3.45 -23.42
C ARG A 571 8.28 -4.11 -24.49
N LEU A 572 8.68 -5.30 -24.92
CA LEU A 572 8.07 -6.12 -25.98
C LEU A 572 7.73 -7.55 -25.52
N SER A 573 7.87 -7.87 -24.23
CA SER A 573 7.58 -9.20 -23.65
C SER A 573 6.19 -9.74 -24.06
N GLY A 574 6.05 -11.06 -24.22
CA GLY A 574 4.77 -11.68 -24.60
C GLY A 574 4.35 -11.51 -26.06
N ASN A 575 5.02 -10.63 -26.83
CA ASN A 575 4.83 -10.50 -28.28
C ASN A 575 5.74 -11.46 -29.08
N GLU A 576 5.44 -11.61 -30.36
CA GLU A 576 6.23 -12.43 -31.28
C GLU A 576 7.45 -11.64 -31.79
N ILE A 577 8.64 -12.01 -31.33
CA ILE A 577 9.92 -11.42 -31.73
C ILE A 577 10.99 -12.49 -31.88
N ASP A 578 11.70 -12.47 -32.99
CA ASP A 578 12.88 -13.32 -33.24
C ASP A 578 14.18 -12.53 -33.03
N SER A 579 15.32 -13.22 -33.11
CA SER A 579 16.63 -12.59 -32.93
C SER A 579 16.98 -11.57 -34.01
N ASN A 580 16.45 -11.70 -35.24
CA ASN A 580 16.60 -10.64 -36.25
C ASN A 580 15.81 -9.38 -35.85
N GLY A 581 14.63 -9.56 -35.25
CA GLY A 581 13.87 -8.50 -34.59
C GLY A 581 14.64 -7.83 -33.46
N ILE A 582 15.27 -8.57 -32.55
CA ILE A 582 16.13 -8.00 -31.49
C ILE A 582 17.30 -7.20 -32.08
N ARG A 583 18.00 -7.76 -33.07
CA ARG A 583 19.10 -7.09 -33.80
C ARG A 583 18.61 -5.81 -34.50
N TRP A 584 17.40 -5.82 -35.08
CA TRP A 584 16.78 -4.62 -35.65
C TRP A 584 16.41 -3.59 -34.57
N VAL A 585 15.80 -3.99 -33.45
CA VAL A 585 15.45 -3.10 -32.32
C VAL A 585 16.69 -2.38 -31.79
N LEU A 586 17.75 -3.11 -31.45
CA LEU A 586 18.97 -2.54 -30.88
C LEU A 586 19.70 -1.60 -31.87
N LYS A 587 19.68 -1.92 -33.17
CA LYS A 587 20.18 -1.02 -34.23
C LYS A 587 19.28 0.20 -34.44
N SER A 588 17.98 0.05 -34.29
CA SER A 588 16.99 1.10 -34.54
C SER A 588 16.93 2.13 -33.42
N PHE A 589 17.19 1.75 -32.16
CA PHE A 589 17.05 2.62 -31.00
C PHE A 589 18.40 2.79 -30.26
N PRO A 590 19.33 3.63 -30.75
CA PRO A 590 20.71 3.70 -30.23
C PRO A 590 20.86 4.37 -28.85
N ASN A 591 19.81 5.01 -28.34
CA ASN A 591 19.77 5.58 -26.99
C ASN A 591 19.03 4.68 -25.98
N LEU A 592 18.68 3.46 -26.37
CA LEU A 592 17.98 2.50 -25.52
C LEU A 592 18.87 2.09 -24.34
N GLU A 593 18.39 2.36 -23.13
CA GLU A 593 18.99 1.93 -21.86
C GLU A 593 18.40 0.59 -21.39
N THR A 594 17.13 0.32 -21.69
CA THR A 594 16.40 -0.88 -21.23
C THR A 594 15.61 -1.54 -22.37
N LEU A 595 15.89 -2.82 -22.63
CA LEU A 595 15.08 -3.69 -23.50
C LEU A 595 14.53 -4.87 -22.70
N GLU A 596 13.21 -5.04 -22.71
CA GLU A 596 12.53 -6.19 -22.08
C GLU A 596 11.76 -6.96 -23.17
N TYR A 597 11.97 -8.27 -23.30
CA TYR A 597 11.36 -9.13 -24.32
C TYR A 597 11.21 -10.57 -23.80
N GLY A 598 10.74 -11.50 -24.62
CA GLY A 598 10.62 -12.91 -24.26
C GLY A 598 9.19 -13.30 -23.88
N VAL A 599 9.03 -14.26 -22.97
CA VAL A 599 7.71 -14.76 -22.56
C VAL A 599 7.27 -14.05 -21.29
N ASP A 600 6.19 -13.27 -21.39
CA ASP A 600 5.51 -12.65 -20.24
C ASP A 600 5.07 -13.75 -19.22
N PRO A 601 5.58 -13.74 -17.97
CA PRO A 601 5.19 -14.71 -16.94
C PRO A 601 3.70 -14.64 -16.58
N MET A 602 3.08 -13.47 -16.71
CA MET A 602 1.64 -13.28 -16.51
C MET A 602 0.85 -14.03 -17.59
N ALA A 603 1.32 -14.00 -18.84
CA ALA A 603 0.77 -14.78 -19.94
C ALA A 603 0.98 -16.30 -19.73
N MET A 604 2.04 -16.74 -19.04
CA MET A 604 2.19 -18.15 -18.65
C MET A 604 1.16 -18.55 -17.59
N MET A 605 1.00 -17.76 -16.52
CA MET A 605 0.02 -18.04 -15.45
C MET A 605 -1.43 -18.01 -15.93
N GLN A 606 -1.76 -17.15 -16.90
CA GLN A 606 -3.12 -17.07 -17.47
C GLN A 606 -3.43 -18.19 -18.50
N ARG A 607 -2.42 -18.81 -19.14
CA ARG A 607 -2.61 -19.82 -20.21
C ARG A 607 -2.80 -21.25 -19.69
N ASN A 608 -3.61 -21.42 -18.65
CA ASN A 608 -3.90 -22.76 -18.09
C ASN A 608 -5.14 -23.44 -18.71
N MET A 609 -5.28 -23.34 -20.05
CA MET A 609 -6.21 -24.15 -20.86
C MET A 609 -5.80 -24.09 -22.34
N GLY A 610 -5.58 -25.25 -22.96
CA GLY A 610 -5.23 -25.39 -24.38
C GLY A 610 -3.74 -25.58 -24.63
N SER A 611 -3.37 -26.71 -25.22
CA SER A 611 -1.99 -27.06 -25.58
C SER A 611 -1.50 -26.25 -26.78
N ILE A 612 -1.07 -25.01 -26.55
CA ILE A 612 -0.23 -24.29 -27.52
C ILE A 612 1.21 -24.74 -27.29
N THR A 613 1.66 -25.67 -28.12
CA THR A 613 3.08 -26.00 -28.23
C THR A 613 3.80 -24.74 -28.71
N PHE A 614 4.49 -24.05 -27.81
CA PHE A 614 5.47 -23.06 -28.20
C PHE A 614 6.64 -23.80 -28.82
N THR A 615 6.63 -23.88 -30.15
CA THR A 615 7.80 -24.26 -30.94
C THR A 615 8.87 -23.20 -30.70
N LEU A 616 9.65 -23.40 -29.65
CA LEU A 616 11.00 -22.85 -29.57
C LEU A 616 11.68 -23.25 -30.88
N ASN A 617 12.05 -22.27 -31.69
CA ASN A 617 13.15 -22.49 -32.61
C ASN A 617 14.37 -22.73 -31.72
N GLU A 618 14.83 -23.98 -31.64
CA GLU A 618 16.04 -24.43 -30.92
C GLU A 618 17.34 -23.86 -31.54
N GLY A 619 17.22 -22.82 -32.37
CA GLY A 619 18.11 -22.49 -33.47
C GLY A 619 18.68 -21.07 -33.46
N ASP A 620 18.55 -20.31 -32.37
CA ASP A 620 19.48 -19.20 -32.12
C ASP A 620 20.22 -19.40 -30.79
N GLN A 621 21.16 -20.33 -30.85
CA GLN A 621 22.11 -20.70 -29.79
C GLN A 621 23.18 -19.60 -29.58
N ARG A 622 22.86 -18.30 -29.83
CA ARG A 622 23.84 -17.22 -29.99
C ARG A 622 23.41 -15.90 -29.34
N LEU A 623 24.13 -15.45 -28.31
CA LEU A 623 24.05 -14.08 -27.82
C LEU A 623 25.10 -13.22 -28.55
N GLU A 624 24.66 -12.24 -29.34
CA GLU A 624 25.55 -11.25 -29.96
C GLU A 624 25.04 -9.83 -29.66
N LEU A 625 25.71 -9.15 -28.73
CA LEU A 625 25.47 -7.76 -28.34
C LEU A 625 26.72 -6.94 -28.64
N VAL A 626 26.67 -6.08 -29.67
CA VAL A 626 27.86 -5.37 -30.18
C VAL A 626 27.56 -3.90 -30.41
N GLY A 627 28.21 -3.01 -29.67
CA GLY A 627 28.23 -1.57 -29.96
C GLY A 627 26.99 -0.79 -29.52
N HIS A 628 26.35 -1.16 -28.40
CA HIS A 628 25.21 -0.45 -27.82
C HIS A 628 25.54 0.16 -26.44
N PRO A 629 26.43 1.18 -26.36
CA PRO A 629 27.02 1.66 -25.10
C PRO A 629 26.07 2.43 -24.17
N ASN A 630 24.80 2.58 -24.54
CA ASN A 630 23.75 3.10 -23.67
C ASN A 630 22.96 2.01 -22.94
N LEU A 631 22.96 0.77 -23.45
CA LEU A 631 22.16 -0.32 -22.92
C LEU A 631 22.68 -0.76 -21.55
N LYS A 632 21.86 -0.54 -20.52
CA LYS A 632 22.08 -0.98 -19.13
C LYS A 632 21.45 -2.33 -18.89
N THR A 633 20.23 -2.54 -19.37
CA THR A 633 19.41 -3.72 -19.08
C THR A 633 18.92 -4.35 -20.37
N ILE A 634 19.16 -5.65 -20.52
CA ILE A 634 18.47 -6.50 -21.49
C ILE A 634 17.91 -7.72 -20.74
N LYS A 635 16.60 -7.94 -20.83
CA LYS A 635 15.90 -9.03 -20.14
C LYS A 635 15.11 -9.87 -21.12
N ARG A 636 15.30 -11.19 -21.05
CA ARG A 636 14.42 -12.19 -21.64
C ARG A 636 13.56 -12.80 -20.55
N GLU A 637 12.31 -12.38 -20.45
CA GLU A 637 11.36 -12.89 -19.47
C GLU A 637 10.94 -14.33 -19.80
N GLY A 638 10.55 -15.09 -18.78
CA GLY A 638 10.08 -16.47 -18.89
C GLY A 638 11.15 -17.53 -19.15
N SER A 639 12.44 -17.18 -19.15
CA SER A 639 13.56 -18.13 -19.25
C SER A 639 14.63 -17.86 -18.20
N GLN A 640 15.11 -18.90 -17.51
CA GLN A 640 16.47 -18.89 -16.96
C GLN A 640 17.44 -18.74 -18.14
N PHE A 641 18.52 -17.98 -17.97
CA PHE A 641 19.44 -17.65 -19.07
C PHE A 641 20.42 -18.80 -19.36
N SER A 642 19.95 -19.93 -19.88
CA SER A 642 20.81 -20.87 -20.60
C SER A 642 21.01 -20.35 -22.03
N PHE A 643 22.04 -19.52 -22.24
CA PHE A 643 22.47 -19.18 -23.60
C PHE A 643 23.17 -20.38 -24.24
N GLY A 644 22.94 -20.55 -25.54
CA GLY A 644 23.57 -21.60 -26.32
C GLY A 644 25.05 -21.36 -26.61
N GLN A 645 25.56 -22.21 -27.49
CA GLN A 645 26.97 -22.41 -27.90
C GLN A 645 27.80 -21.15 -28.29
N SER A 646 27.26 -19.93 -28.28
CA SER A 646 27.99 -18.72 -28.70
C SER A 646 27.60 -17.50 -27.85
N VAL A 647 28.57 -16.90 -27.18
CA VAL A 647 28.40 -15.61 -26.48
C VAL A 647 29.42 -14.58 -26.97
N LYS A 648 28.91 -13.41 -27.33
CA LYS A 648 29.68 -12.25 -27.78
C LYS A 648 29.06 -10.95 -27.27
N ILE A 649 29.75 -10.26 -26.37
CA ILE A 649 29.34 -9.01 -25.72
C ILE A 649 30.48 -8.01 -25.88
N VAL A 650 30.35 -7.06 -26.79
CA VAL A 650 31.45 -6.16 -27.22
C VAL A 650 30.99 -4.70 -27.22
N ASP A 651 31.77 -3.81 -26.62
CA ASP A 651 31.47 -2.37 -26.51
C ASP A 651 30.13 -2.10 -25.82
N MET A 652 29.90 -2.76 -24.68
CA MET A 652 28.70 -2.64 -23.84
C MET A 652 29.03 -2.06 -22.44
N PRO A 653 29.67 -0.87 -22.33
CA PRO A 653 30.27 -0.37 -21.09
C PRO A 653 29.32 -0.11 -19.90
N LYS A 654 27.99 -0.11 -20.12
CA LYS A 654 26.96 0.10 -19.08
C LYS A 654 26.16 -1.17 -18.74
N LEU A 655 26.43 -2.30 -19.40
CA LEU A 655 25.54 -3.45 -19.39
C LEU A 655 25.60 -4.22 -18.06
N GLU A 656 24.51 -4.13 -17.31
CA GLU A 656 24.25 -4.81 -16.04
C GLU A 656 23.38 -6.06 -16.30
N MET A 657 23.97 -7.15 -16.77
CA MET A 657 23.29 -8.45 -16.93
C MET A 657 24.07 -9.61 -16.31
N GLU A 658 23.38 -10.72 -16.13
CA GLU A 658 23.97 -12.01 -15.77
C GLU A 658 24.06 -12.88 -17.03
N VAL A 659 25.18 -13.57 -17.20
CA VAL A 659 25.50 -14.35 -18.41
C VAL A 659 25.72 -15.79 -17.98
N GLN A 660 24.77 -16.67 -18.26
CA GLN A 660 24.89 -18.11 -18.04
C GLN A 660 24.91 -18.85 -19.40
N VAL A 661 25.82 -19.81 -19.55
CA VAL A 661 26.11 -20.44 -20.85
C VAL A 661 26.41 -21.92 -20.67
N ASP A 662 25.76 -22.77 -21.47
CA ASP A 662 26.03 -24.20 -21.48
C ASP A 662 26.87 -24.55 -22.72
N TRP A 663 28.08 -25.09 -22.50
CA TRP A 663 29.00 -25.56 -23.56
C TRP A 663 29.25 -24.56 -24.73
N PRO A 664 29.89 -23.40 -24.48
CA PRO A 664 30.22 -22.44 -25.54
C PRO A 664 31.30 -22.94 -26.52
N GLU A 665 30.99 -22.98 -27.81
CA GLU A 665 31.97 -22.99 -28.91
C GLU A 665 32.74 -21.66 -29.00
N THR A 666 32.08 -20.53 -28.67
CA THR A 666 32.70 -19.20 -28.65
C THR A 666 32.27 -18.37 -27.44
N PHE A 667 33.22 -17.59 -26.91
CA PHE A 667 33.03 -16.73 -25.73
C PHE A 667 33.91 -15.48 -25.90
N GLU A 668 33.33 -14.32 -26.22
CA GLU A 668 34.02 -13.04 -26.36
C GLU A 668 33.31 -11.96 -25.52
N ILE A 669 33.90 -11.54 -24.40
CA ILE A 669 33.41 -10.40 -23.59
C ILE A 669 34.45 -9.29 -23.61
N ARG A 670 34.11 -8.12 -24.16
CA ARG A 670 35.06 -7.01 -24.39
C ARG A 670 34.46 -5.64 -24.17
N ASN A 671 35.25 -4.74 -23.56
CA ASN A 671 34.85 -3.36 -23.23
C ASN A 671 33.47 -3.29 -22.54
N SER A 672 33.24 -4.23 -21.61
CA SER A 672 31.93 -4.50 -20.99
C SER A 672 32.10 -4.83 -19.50
N PRO A 673 32.50 -3.85 -18.66
CA PRO A 673 33.05 -4.08 -17.31
C PRO A 673 32.01 -4.18 -16.18
N MET A 674 30.73 -3.96 -16.52
CA MET A 674 29.60 -3.78 -15.60
C MET A 674 28.72 -5.04 -15.40
N LEU A 675 29.07 -6.17 -16.01
CA LEU A 675 28.31 -7.41 -15.88
C LEU A 675 28.16 -7.82 -14.40
N ASN A 676 26.97 -8.32 -14.04
CA ASN A 676 26.63 -8.69 -12.66
C ASN A 676 27.10 -10.10 -12.28
N GLY A 677 27.21 -11.00 -13.27
CA GLY A 677 27.70 -12.35 -13.02
C GLY A 677 27.90 -13.17 -14.31
N ILE A 678 28.80 -14.14 -14.25
CA ILE A 678 29.14 -15.05 -15.36
C ILE A 678 29.11 -16.49 -14.84
N SER A 679 28.44 -17.40 -15.54
CA SER A 679 28.49 -18.85 -15.29
C SER A 679 28.65 -19.61 -16.60
N VAL A 680 29.55 -20.59 -16.66
CA VAL A 680 29.76 -21.44 -17.84
C VAL A 680 29.85 -22.90 -17.43
N SER A 681 28.80 -23.67 -17.72
CA SER A 681 28.60 -25.05 -17.24
C SER A 681 29.53 -26.10 -17.87
N GLY A 682 30.34 -25.71 -18.85
CA GLY A 682 31.32 -26.57 -19.53
C GLY A 682 32.67 -25.87 -19.70
N PRO A 683 33.69 -26.55 -20.25
CA PRO A 683 35.00 -25.96 -20.44
C PRO A 683 34.97 -24.76 -21.38
N LEU A 684 35.70 -23.70 -21.03
CA LEU A 684 35.88 -22.56 -21.93
C LEU A 684 36.54 -23.02 -23.25
N PRO A 685 36.14 -22.46 -24.41
CA PRO A 685 36.76 -22.80 -25.69
C PRO A 685 38.20 -22.22 -25.80
N PRO A 686 39.08 -22.77 -26.66
CA PRO A 686 40.47 -22.31 -26.79
C PRO A 686 40.64 -20.84 -27.20
N ASN A 687 39.61 -20.23 -27.79
CA ASN A 687 39.59 -18.82 -28.19
C ASN A 687 38.72 -17.96 -27.26
N ALA A 688 38.47 -18.40 -26.02
CA ALA A 688 37.72 -17.62 -25.03
C ALA A 688 38.45 -16.31 -24.68
N TRP A 689 37.73 -15.19 -24.74
CA TRP A 689 38.24 -13.87 -24.41
C TRP A 689 37.35 -13.17 -23.39
N ILE A 690 37.97 -12.56 -22.38
CA ILE A 690 37.35 -11.64 -21.43
C ILE A 690 38.31 -10.48 -21.17
N ASP A 691 37.81 -9.26 -21.04
CA ASP A 691 38.60 -8.13 -20.53
C ASP A 691 37.94 -7.41 -19.34
N GLN A 692 38.80 -6.68 -18.61
CA GLN A 692 38.55 -5.80 -17.45
C GLN A 692 37.13 -5.83 -16.87
N GLN A 693 36.85 -6.81 -16.01
CA GLN A 693 35.63 -6.86 -15.21
C GLN A 693 35.82 -6.13 -13.87
N SER A 694 34.74 -5.52 -13.39
CA SER A 694 34.77 -4.73 -12.14
C SER A 694 33.53 -4.89 -11.25
N ASN A 695 32.39 -5.31 -11.83
CA ASN A 695 31.09 -5.36 -11.15
C ASN A 695 30.59 -6.79 -10.86
N LEU A 696 31.33 -7.84 -11.23
CA LEU A 696 30.88 -9.23 -11.03
C LEU A 696 30.65 -9.53 -9.55
N LYS A 697 29.44 -10.00 -9.23
CA LYS A 697 29.06 -10.60 -7.96
C LYS A 697 29.30 -12.10 -7.94
N PHE A 698 29.25 -12.75 -9.10
CA PHE A 698 29.66 -14.15 -9.22
C PHE A 698 30.43 -14.43 -10.50
N LEU A 699 31.33 -15.40 -10.40
CA LEU A 699 32.00 -16.03 -11.53
C LEU A 699 32.04 -17.53 -11.31
N ALA A 700 31.64 -18.30 -12.33
CA ALA A 700 31.88 -19.74 -12.38
C ALA A 700 32.31 -20.17 -13.79
N VAL A 701 33.55 -20.67 -13.89
CA VAL A 701 34.14 -21.21 -15.13
C VAL A 701 35.05 -22.38 -14.82
N GLY A 702 35.37 -23.19 -15.83
CA GLY A 702 36.34 -24.28 -15.68
C GLY A 702 37.03 -24.70 -16.97
N GLY A 703 37.94 -25.65 -16.83
CA GLY A 703 38.72 -26.26 -17.89
C GLY A 703 40.02 -25.50 -18.23
N PRO A 704 40.92 -26.14 -18.99
CA PRO A 704 42.31 -25.71 -19.16
C PRO A 704 42.48 -24.39 -19.92
N ASN A 705 41.43 -23.86 -20.57
CA ASN A 705 41.49 -22.58 -21.26
C ASN A 705 41.24 -21.38 -20.33
N VAL A 706 40.78 -21.60 -19.08
CA VAL A 706 40.86 -20.59 -18.01
C VAL A 706 42.35 -20.39 -17.70
N ASN A 707 42.91 -19.25 -18.11
CA ASN A 707 44.35 -18.97 -18.04
C ASN A 707 44.64 -17.61 -17.38
N ASP A 708 45.91 -17.26 -17.21
CA ASP A 708 46.35 -15.99 -16.60
C ASP A 708 45.63 -14.76 -17.16
N SER A 709 45.45 -14.63 -18.48
CA SER A 709 44.76 -13.48 -19.09
C SER A 709 43.27 -13.44 -18.73
N PHE A 710 42.64 -14.60 -18.47
CA PHE A 710 41.26 -14.68 -18.00
C PHE A 710 41.17 -14.30 -16.51
N ALA A 711 42.10 -14.81 -15.70
CA ALA A 711 42.13 -14.56 -14.25
C ALA A 711 42.61 -13.14 -13.90
N GLU A 712 43.47 -12.50 -14.71
CA GLU A 712 43.83 -11.09 -14.55
C GLU A 712 42.66 -10.14 -14.85
N ALA A 713 41.78 -10.50 -15.79
CA ALA A 713 40.64 -9.66 -16.16
C ALA A 713 39.63 -9.46 -15.02
N ILE A 714 39.58 -10.34 -14.02
CA ILE A 714 38.60 -10.33 -12.92
C ILE A 714 39.15 -9.73 -11.60
N LEU A 715 40.44 -9.37 -11.55
CA LEU A 715 41.07 -8.84 -10.33
C LEU A 715 40.48 -7.48 -9.87
N GLY A 716 39.74 -6.79 -10.74
CA GLY A 716 39.03 -5.55 -10.42
C GLY A 716 37.71 -5.74 -9.66
N CYS A 717 37.19 -6.96 -9.52
CA CYS A 717 35.85 -7.23 -8.99
C CYS A 717 35.77 -7.11 -7.45
N GLN A 718 35.66 -5.88 -6.94
CA GLN A 718 35.62 -5.59 -5.50
C GLN A 718 34.35 -6.06 -4.77
N ASN A 719 33.34 -6.59 -5.48
CA ASN A 719 32.04 -7.00 -4.95
C ASN A 719 31.72 -8.48 -5.22
N LEU A 720 32.75 -9.29 -5.48
CA LEU A 720 32.60 -10.71 -5.75
C LEU A 720 32.15 -11.48 -4.49
N GLU A 721 31.00 -12.16 -4.58
CA GLU A 721 30.38 -12.99 -3.55
C GLU A 721 30.73 -14.48 -3.75
N THR A 722 30.77 -14.94 -5.01
CA THR A 722 31.08 -16.33 -5.38
C THR A 722 32.17 -16.38 -6.45
N LEU A 723 33.20 -17.21 -6.25
CA LEU A 723 34.27 -17.47 -7.20
C LEU A 723 34.49 -18.97 -7.39
N THR A 724 34.23 -19.47 -8.60
CA THR A 724 34.55 -20.83 -9.04
C THR A 724 35.51 -20.79 -10.23
N LEU A 725 36.69 -21.38 -10.07
CA LEU A 725 37.66 -21.68 -11.14
C LEU A 725 38.01 -23.17 -11.05
N ALA A 726 37.38 -24.01 -11.88
CA ALA A 726 37.54 -25.46 -11.82
C ALA A 726 38.62 -25.96 -12.82
N TYR A 727 39.68 -26.57 -12.32
CA TYR A 727 40.81 -27.14 -13.08
C TYR A 727 41.39 -26.19 -14.17
N PRO A 728 41.84 -24.97 -13.80
CA PRO A 728 42.33 -23.96 -14.73
C PRO A 728 43.85 -24.04 -14.97
N SER A 729 44.32 -23.46 -16.08
CA SER A 729 45.76 -23.27 -16.38
C SER A 729 46.25 -21.89 -15.91
N VAL A 730 46.07 -21.56 -14.63
CA VAL A 730 46.45 -20.24 -14.05
C VAL A 730 47.68 -20.38 -13.17
N SER A 731 48.61 -19.42 -13.29
CA SER A 731 49.89 -19.37 -12.59
C SER A 731 49.78 -18.98 -11.10
N THR A 732 50.81 -19.35 -10.33
CA THR A 732 50.91 -19.06 -8.90
C THR A 732 50.85 -17.57 -8.59
N GLU A 733 51.40 -16.76 -9.49
CA GLU A 733 51.51 -15.31 -9.42
C GLU A 733 50.16 -14.59 -9.64
N VAL A 734 49.19 -15.23 -10.29
CA VAL A 734 47.82 -14.70 -10.45
C VAL A 734 46.88 -15.26 -9.38
N LEU A 735 47.00 -16.56 -9.03
CA LEU A 735 46.24 -17.20 -7.95
C LEU A 735 46.47 -16.53 -6.57
N ALA A 736 47.67 -15.98 -6.33
CA ALA A 736 47.97 -15.20 -5.12
C ALA A 736 47.26 -13.84 -5.04
N LYS A 737 46.71 -13.32 -6.15
CA LYS A 737 46.12 -11.97 -6.25
C LYS A 737 44.58 -11.95 -6.31
N LEU A 738 43.93 -13.11 -6.30
CA LEU A 738 42.47 -13.22 -6.48
C LEU A 738 41.68 -12.34 -5.47
N PRO A 739 40.53 -11.75 -5.88
CA PRO A 739 39.79 -10.77 -5.07
C PRO A 739 38.95 -11.42 -3.95
N LEU A 740 39.60 -12.15 -3.04
CA LEU A 740 38.94 -12.99 -2.03
C LEU A 740 38.35 -12.22 -0.82
N SER A 741 38.50 -10.89 -0.75
CA SER A 741 38.22 -10.10 0.47
C SER A 741 36.74 -9.92 0.85
N LYS A 742 35.80 -10.28 -0.03
CA LYS A 742 34.34 -10.28 0.27
C LYS A 742 33.65 -11.60 -0.10
N VAL A 743 34.39 -12.56 -0.66
CA VAL A 743 33.83 -13.79 -1.21
C VAL A 743 33.31 -14.66 -0.07
N SER A 744 32.06 -15.11 -0.19
CA SER A 744 31.44 -16.07 0.74
C SER A 744 31.57 -17.51 0.25
N ALA A 745 31.78 -17.74 -1.04
CA ALA A 745 31.91 -19.07 -1.61
C ALA A 745 33.08 -19.17 -2.61
N ILE A 746 34.13 -19.93 -2.24
CA ILE A 746 35.38 -20.09 -3.00
C ILE A 746 35.50 -21.56 -3.44
N PHE A 747 35.59 -21.80 -4.75
CA PHE A 747 35.80 -23.13 -5.33
C PHE A 747 36.95 -23.08 -6.32
N LEU A 748 38.13 -23.54 -5.91
CA LEU A 748 39.35 -23.54 -6.71
C LEU A 748 39.92 -24.96 -6.88
N PRO A 749 39.11 -25.98 -7.23
CA PRO A 749 39.60 -27.34 -7.36
C PRO A 749 40.55 -27.47 -8.55
N GLY A 750 41.61 -28.28 -8.41
CA GLY A 750 42.62 -28.48 -9.46
C GLY A 750 43.46 -27.25 -9.79
N CYS A 751 43.44 -26.21 -8.95
CA CYS A 751 44.29 -25.02 -9.12
C CYS A 751 45.70 -25.27 -8.57
N ALA A 752 46.71 -24.62 -9.17
CA ALA A 752 48.10 -24.64 -8.70
C ALA A 752 48.31 -23.80 -7.42
N ILE A 753 47.66 -24.20 -6.32
CA ILE A 753 47.66 -23.52 -5.02
C ILE A 753 48.51 -24.31 -4.03
N ASP A 754 49.60 -23.70 -3.56
CA ASP A 754 50.46 -24.21 -2.49
C ASP A 754 50.28 -23.44 -1.17
N ASP A 755 50.96 -23.87 -0.11
CA ASP A 755 50.93 -23.19 1.18
C ASP A 755 51.40 -21.72 1.11
N LYS A 756 52.31 -21.36 0.19
CA LYS A 756 52.80 -19.98 0.07
C LYS A 756 51.73 -19.06 -0.53
N ILE A 757 50.92 -19.56 -1.45
CA ILE A 757 49.76 -18.84 -2.01
C ILE A 757 48.70 -18.63 -0.94
N VAL A 758 48.32 -19.69 -0.21
CA VAL A 758 47.35 -19.58 0.90
C VAL A 758 47.83 -18.58 1.95
N GLN A 759 49.11 -18.59 2.31
CA GLN A 759 49.66 -17.64 3.27
C GLN A 759 49.69 -16.17 2.77
N GLN A 760 49.64 -15.92 1.45
CA GLN A 760 49.53 -14.57 0.87
C GLN A 760 48.10 -14.00 0.79
N TRP A 761 47.06 -14.84 0.78
CA TRP A 761 45.66 -14.39 0.71
C TRP A 761 45.23 -13.44 1.86
N PRO A 762 44.17 -12.63 1.69
CA PRO A 762 43.58 -11.86 2.79
C PRO A 762 43.01 -12.75 3.91
N ALA A 763 42.57 -12.13 5.01
CA ALA A 763 41.79 -12.83 6.02
C ALA A 763 40.42 -13.25 5.43
N LEU A 764 40.06 -14.52 5.59
CA LEU A 764 38.86 -15.12 4.97
C LEU A 764 37.60 -14.91 5.83
N GLU A 765 37.38 -13.69 6.32
CA GLU A 765 36.37 -13.37 7.35
C GLU A 765 34.93 -13.71 6.92
N SER A 766 34.61 -13.53 5.64
CA SER A 766 33.28 -13.77 5.05
C SER A 766 33.05 -15.17 4.49
N VAL A 767 34.08 -16.04 4.45
CA VAL A 767 33.99 -17.32 3.71
C VAL A 767 33.11 -18.33 4.44
N VAL A 768 32.06 -18.79 3.75
CA VAL A 768 31.07 -19.79 4.20
C VAL A 768 31.33 -21.14 3.54
N HIS A 769 31.68 -21.15 2.25
CA HIS A 769 32.00 -22.37 1.50
C HIS A 769 33.42 -22.28 0.91
N LEU A 770 34.23 -23.30 1.13
CA LEU A 770 35.60 -23.40 0.63
C LEU A 770 35.85 -24.80 0.04
N ASN A 771 36.19 -24.87 -1.24
CA ASN A 771 36.68 -26.08 -1.91
C ASN A 771 38.06 -25.81 -2.52
N LEU A 772 39.05 -26.59 -2.07
CA LEU A 772 40.42 -26.60 -2.55
C LEU A 772 40.86 -28.03 -2.94
N ALA A 773 39.93 -28.88 -3.40
CA ALA A 773 40.25 -30.24 -3.86
C ALA A 773 41.36 -30.25 -4.93
N ASP A 774 42.19 -31.29 -4.94
CA ASP A 774 43.24 -31.48 -5.95
C ASP A 774 44.22 -30.30 -6.06
N THR A 775 44.49 -29.62 -4.95
CA THR A 775 45.52 -28.56 -4.83
C THR A 775 46.77 -29.04 -4.07
N GLU A 776 47.86 -28.28 -4.10
CA GLU A 776 49.16 -28.65 -3.49
C GLU A 776 49.31 -28.25 -2.01
N ILE A 777 48.20 -27.88 -1.34
CA ILE A 777 48.21 -27.40 0.05
C ILE A 777 48.53 -28.52 1.06
N THR A 778 49.29 -28.20 2.11
CA THR A 778 49.64 -29.15 3.17
C THR A 778 49.05 -28.74 4.52
N ALA A 779 49.44 -29.43 5.58
CA ALA A 779 49.12 -29.06 6.97
C ALA A 779 49.50 -27.60 7.33
N ALA A 780 50.43 -26.96 6.61
CA ALA A 780 50.82 -25.57 6.85
C ALA A 780 49.76 -24.53 6.43
N SER A 781 48.81 -24.89 5.55
CA SER A 781 47.66 -24.06 5.19
C SER A 781 46.53 -24.12 6.22
N LEU A 782 46.33 -25.28 6.87
CA LEU A 782 45.18 -25.54 7.74
C LEU A 782 44.93 -24.47 8.82
N PRO A 783 45.93 -23.94 9.56
CA PRO A 783 45.68 -22.92 10.59
C PRO A 783 45.08 -21.62 10.04
N LYS A 784 45.33 -21.28 8.77
CA LYS A 784 44.80 -20.06 8.14
C LYS A 784 43.44 -20.30 7.48
N LEU A 785 43.26 -21.44 6.80
CA LEU A 785 41.98 -21.81 6.20
C LEU A 785 40.88 -21.99 7.27
N LEU A 786 41.23 -22.63 8.39
CA LEU A 786 40.34 -22.85 9.53
C LEU A 786 40.16 -21.59 10.41
N ALA A 787 40.88 -20.50 10.14
CA ALA A 787 40.77 -19.27 10.95
C ALA A 787 39.40 -18.58 10.78
N ALA A 788 38.71 -18.77 9.65
CA ALA A 788 37.38 -18.21 9.41
C ALA A 788 36.34 -18.75 10.40
N ASP A 789 35.51 -17.87 10.98
CA ASP A 789 34.37 -18.24 11.84
C ASP A 789 33.05 -18.39 11.04
N SER A 790 33.02 -17.84 9.83
CA SER A 790 31.90 -17.94 8.88
C SER A 790 31.82 -19.29 8.16
N LEU A 791 32.88 -20.11 8.22
CA LEU A 791 33.02 -21.35 7.44
C LEU A 791 32.00 -22.42 7.84
N ARG A 792 31.32 -23.00 6.85
CA ARG A 792 30.28 -24.04 7.00
C ARG A 792 30.53 -25.26 6.11
N THR A 793 31.02 -25.07 4.88
CA THR A 793 31.41 -26.15 3.97
C THR A 793 32.91 -26.11 3.73
N LEU A 794 33.60 -27.23 3.94
CA LEU A 794 35.03 -27.37 3.68
C LEU A 794 35.31 -28.64 2.86
N THR A 795 35.92 -28.48 1.68
CA THR A 795 36.41 -29.58 0.84
C THR A 795 37.92 -29.45 0.65
N LEU A 796 38.64 -30.52 1.01
CA LEU A 796 40.10 -30.64 0.94
C LEU A 796 40.54 -31.89 0.14
N ASP A 797 39.63 -32.50 -0.63
CA ASP A 797 39.82 -33.81 -1.26
C ASP A 797 41.15 -33.92 -2.03
N ARG A 798 41.84 -35.07 -1.88
CA ARG A 798 43.07 -35.44 -2.59
C ARG A 798 44.27 -34.48 -2.45
N CYS A 799 44.21 -33.47 -1.57
CA CYS A 799 45.36 -32.62 -1.21
C CYS A 799 46.47 -33.41 -0.48
N PRO A 800 47.75 -32.96 -0.52
CA PRO A 800 48.88 -33.59 0.19
C PRO A 800 48.88 -33.32 1.72
N ILE A 801 47.74 -33.54 2.36
CA ILE A 801 47.49 -33.47 3.81
C ILE A 801 47.39 -34.92 4.34
N LYS A 802 47.87 -35.20 5.54
CA LYS A 802 47.69 -36.53 6.17
C LYS A 802 46.48 -36.53 7.10
N GLN A 803 45.85 -37.69 7.25
CA GLN A 803 44.82 -37.95 8.25
C GLN A 803 45.23 -37.47 9.67
N SER A 804 46.51 -37.64 10.04
CA SER A 804 47.07 -37.18 11.34
C SER A 804 47.01 -35.67 11.55
N ASP A 805 47.02 -34.90 10.46
CA ASP A 805 47.23 -33.46 10.48
C ASP A 805 45.88 -32.72 10.58
N LEU A 806 44.78 -33.42 10.25
CA LEU A 806 43.39 -33.01 10.48
C LEU A 806 42.99 -33.19 11.96
N ALA A 807 43.83 -32.72 12.87
CA ALA A 807 43.60 -32.68 14.31
C ALA A 807 42.73 -31.48 14.71
N LEU A 808 41.54 -31.36 14.10
CA LEU A 808 40.61 -30.24 14.30
C LEU A 808 40.25 -30.10 15.80
N SER A 809 40.63 -28.96 16.39
CA SER A 809 40.26 -28.58 17.75
C SER A 809 38.76 -28.26 17.80
N GLY A 810 38.02 -28.90 18.72
CA GLY A 810 36.56 -28.87 18.82
C GLY A 810 35.92 -27.53 19.19
N GLU A 811 36.66 -26.42 19.07
CA GLU A 811 36.19 -25.04 19.26
C GLU A 811 35.66 -24.44 17.94
N LYS A 812 36.08 -24.96 16.77
CA LYS A 812 35.53 -24.61 15.44
C LYS A 812 34.29 -25.44 15.13
N SER A 813 33.22 -25.25 15.90
CA SER A 813 32.03 -26.13 15.87
C SER A 813 31.22 -26.06 14.56
N ALA A 814 31.27 -24.93 13.86
CA ALA A 814 30.25 -24.56 12.87
C ALA A 814 30.35 -25.25 11.48
N ILE A 815 31.26 -26.21 11.27
CA ILE A 815 31.37 -26.92 9.99
C ILE A 815 30.17 -27.87 9.84
N THR A 816 29.27 -27.55 8.91
CA THR A 816 28.07 -28.33 8.58
C THR A 816 28.28 -29.34 7.45
N GLU A 817 29.29 -29.13 6.60
CA GLU A 817 29.64 -30.04 5.50
C GLU A 817 31.17 -30.20 5.43
N LEU A 818 31.68 -31.44 5.45
CA LEU A 818 33.12 -31.73 5.37
C LEU A 818 33.42 -32.79 4.30
N SER A 819 34.41 -32.51 3.45
CA SER A 819 34.91 -33.43 2.44
C SER A 819 36.42 -33.58 2.55
N VAL A 820 36.87 -34.83 2.74
CA VAL A 820 38.27 -35.23 2.92
C VAL A 820 38.58 -36.52 2.14
N ALA A 821 38.00 -36.66 0.94
CA ALA A 821 38.18 -37.83 0.09
C ALA A 821 39.67 -38.04 -0.24
N GLY A 822 40.12 -39.30 -0.24
CA GLY A 822 41.53 -39.67 -0.39
C GLY A 822 42.46 -39.33 0.80
N ILE A 823 42.01 -38.55 1.79
CA ILE A 823 42.80 -38.17 2.99
C ILE A 823 42.28 -38.87 4.26
N GLY A 824 40.96 -38.88 4.44
CA GLY A 824 40.29 -39.39 5.63
C GLY A 824 40.38 -38.50 6.87
N ILE A 825 39.83 -38.96 7.99
CA ILE A 825 39.76 -38.21 9.26
C ILE A 825 40.04 -39.13 10.45
N PRO A 826 40.73 -38.69 11.53
CA PRO A 826 40.91 -39.50 12.73
C PRO A 826 39.57 -39.75 13.43
N ALA A 827 39.35 -40.97 13.93
CA ALA A 827 38.10 -41.34 14.60
C ALA A 827 37.75 -40.43 15.79
N ASP A 828 38.74 -40.08 16.62
CA ASP A 828 38.58 -39.13 17.73
C ASP A 828 38.28 -37.69 17.29
N THR A 829 38.70 -37.27 16.10
CA THR A 829 38.35 -35.94 15.56
C THR A 829 36.93 -35.97 15.01
N LEU A 830 36.57 -36.97 14.20
CA LEU A 830 35.21 -37.15 13.69
C LEU A 830 34.19 -37.23 14.83
N LYS A 831 34.52 -37.96 15.90
CA LYS A 831 33.70 -38.08 17.10
C LYS A 831 33.47 -36.73 17.80
N LYS A 832 34.42 -35.79 17.76
CA LYS A 832 34.22 -34.42 18.28
C LYS A 832 33.26 -33.62 17.38
N LEU A 833 33.45 -33.67 16.06
CA LEU A 833 32.59 -32.98 15.09
C LEU A 833 31.13 -33.44 15.18
N LEU A 834 30.88 -34.76 15.19
CA LEU A 834 29.52 -35.30 15.28
C LEU A 834 28.84 -34.99 16.62
N ASN A 835 29.59 -35.00 17.73
CA ASN A 835 29.04 -34.62 19.05
C ASN A 835 28.79 -33.11 19.21
N ALA A 836 29.31 -32.26 18.32
CA ALA A 836 28.97 -30.83 18.29
C ALA A 836 27.58 -30.54 17.70
N ASN A 837 26.91 -31.54 17.12
CA ASN A 837 25.59 -31.49 16.47
C ASN A 837 25.48 -30.68 15.16
N GLU A 838 26.54 -30.00 14.70
CA GLU A 838 26.46 -29.14 13.51
C GLU A 838 26.73 -29.86 12.18
N LEU A 839 27.55 -30.92 12.17
CA LEU A 839 27.94 -31.63 10.93
C LEU A 839 26.78 -32.44 10.32
N ARG A 840 26.36 -32.08 9.11
CA ARG A 840 25.23 -32.66 8.35
C ARG A 840 25.66 -33.47 7.14
N ALA A 841 26.72 -33.09 6.43
CA ALA A 841 27.26 -33.86 5.32
C ALA A 841 28.73 -34.24 5.57
N LEU A 842 29.10 -35.47 5.21
CA LEU A 842 30.46 -35.97 5.29
C LEU A 842 30.80 -36.77 4.04
N ASN A 843 31.92 -36.49 3.40
CA ASN A 843 32.45 -37.29 2.28
C ASN A 843 33.75 -37.98 2.69
N LEU A 844 33.75 -39.32 2.60
CA LEU A 844 34.86 -40.24 2.86
C LEU A 844 35.13 -41.14 1.63
N SER A 845 34.97 -40.61 0.42
CA SER A 845 35.28 -41.30 -0.83
C SER A 845 36.78 -41.54 -1.02
N ASP A 846 37.15 -42.43 -1.94
CA ASP A 846 38.55 -42.80 -2.27
C ASP A 846 39.36 -43.35 -1.06
N LEU A 847 38.70 -44.04 -0.11
CA LEU A 847 39.28 -44.43 1.18
C LEU A 847 38.97 -45.87 1.63
N GLU A 848 39.86 -46.42 2.46
CA GLU A 848 39.58 -47.60 3.29
C GLU A 848 39.08 -47.14 4.66
N VAL A 849 37.75 -47.04 4.81
CA VAL A 849 37.08 -46.47 5.98
C VAL A 849 36.97 -47.53 7.08
N THR A 850 37.91 -47.49 8.01
CA THR A 850 38.04 -48.44 9.13
C THR A 850 36.77 -48.62 9.97
N ASP A 851 36.62 -49.80 10.56
CA ASP A 851 35.53 -50.15 11.49
C ASP A 851 35.41 -49.17 12.67
N GLU A 852 36.50 -48.54 13.11
CA GLU A 852 36.50 -47.53 14.17
C GLU A 852 35.80 -46.25 13.72
N VAL A 853 36.11 -45.75 12.52
CA VAL A 853 35.45 -44.58 11.91
C VAL A 853 33.97 -44.89 11.63
N MET A 854 33.66 -46.06 11.06
CA MET A 854 32.28 -46.52 10.85
C MET A 854 31.50 -46.66 12.17
N SER A 855 32.15 -47.15 13.22
CA SER A 855 31.56 -47.24 14.57
C SER A 855 31.32 -45.87 15.20
N VAL A 856 32.17 -44.87 14.94
CA VAL A 856 31.93 -43.48 15.35
C VAL A 856 30.72 -42.89 14.62
N ILE A 857 30.61 -43.08 13.30
CA ILE A 857 29.42 -42.65 12.53
C ILE A 857 28.15 -43.33 13.08
N ALA A 858 28.19 -44.65 13.32
CA ALA A 858 27.05 -45.39 13.84
C ALA A 858 26.63 -45.02 15.27
N ASN A 859 27.56 -44.57 16.12
CA ASN A 859 27.26 -44.25 17.52
C ASN A 859 26.97 -42.77 17.78
N ASN A 860 27.58 -41.86 17.02
CA ASN A 860 27.56 -40.42 17.26
C ASN A 860 26.93 -39.61 16.11
N GLY A 861 26.66 -40.21 14.95
CA GLY A 861 26.20 -39.53 13.73
C GLY A 861 24.77 -38.97 13.71
N SER A 862 24.20 -38.57 14.84
CA SER A 862 22.80 -38.13 14.92
C SER A 862 22.50 -36.80 14.22
N SER A 863 23.50 -35.96 13.95
CA SER A 863 23.38 -34.77 13.12
C SER A 863 23.52 -35.04 11.62
N LEU A 864 24.05 -36.21 11.24
CA LEU A 864 24.46 -36.52 9.88
C LEU A 864 23.24 -36.86 9.00
N GLN A 865 23.06 -36.09 7.93
CA GLN A 865 21.95 -36.16 6.97
C GLN A 865 22.39 -36.71 5.61
N HIS A 866 23.68 -36.63 5.30
CA HIS A 866 24.29 -37.17 4.08
C HIS A 866 25.69 -37.74 4.35
N LEU A 867 26.00 -38.88 3.73
CA LEU A 867 27.30 -39.54 3.80
C LEU A 867 27.71 -40.03 2.40
N THR A 868 28.78 -39.47 1.85
CA THR A 868 29.33 -39.84 0.53
C THR A 868 30.49 -40.82 0.70
N LEU A 869 30.45 -41.94 -0.02
CA LEU A 869 31.36 -43.08 0.05
C LEU A 869 31.60 -43.66 -1.35
N HIS A 870 31.98 -42.85 -2.34
CA HIS A 870 32.38 -43.32 -3.67
C HIS A 870 33.76 -43.99 -3.63
N ASN A 871 33.98 -45.04 -4.43
CA ASN A 871 35.28 -45.72 -4.55
C ASN A 871 35.94 -46.08 -3.19
N ALA A 872 35.11 -46.45 -2.21
CA ALA A 872 35.49 -46.63 -0.81
C ALA A 872 35.27 -48.07 -0.36
N LYS A 873 36.10 -48.53 0.58
CA LYS A 873 35.98 -49.84 1.22
C LYS A 873 35.57 -49.66 2.68
N PHE A 874 34.53 -50.37 3.10
CA PHE A 874 33.97 -50.30 4.46
C PHE A 874 33.12 -51.54 4.74
N ASP A 875 32.83 -51.86 6.00
CA ASP A 875 31.82 -52.88 6.32
C ASP A 875 30.40 -52.33 6.06
N GLY A 876 29.74 -52.88 5.04
CA GLY A 876 28.35 -52.58 4.73
C GLY A 876 27.38 -52.83 5.89
N LYS A 877 27.70 -53.73 6.82
CA LYS A 877 26.87 -53.99 8.02
C LYS A 877 26.99 -52.88 9.05
N LEU A 878 28.16 -52.26 9.21
CA LEU A 878 28.32 -51.05 10.01
C LEU A 878 27.62 -49.85 9.37
N LEU A 879 27.67 -49.72 8.03
CA LEU A 879 26.88 -48.72 7.30
C LEU A 879 25.37 -48.92 7.51
N ALA A 880 24.87 -50.15 7.41
CA ALA A 880 23.48 -50.50 7.67
C ALA A 880 23.09 -50.23 9.13
N ALA A 881 23.97 -50.53 10.10
CA ALA A 881 23.74 -50.22 11.52
C ALA A 881 23.64 -48.70 11.77
N ALA A 882 24.54 -47.90 11.18
CA ALA A 882 24.49 -46.45 11.24
C ALA A 882 23.19 -45.89 10.63
N ALA A 883 22.83 -46.36 9.43
CA ALA A 883 21.61 -45.92 8.75
C ALA A 883 20.32 -46.33 9.49
N ASN A 884 20.25 -47.52 10.08
CA ASN A 884 19.10 -47.96 10.87
C ASN A 884 18.92 -47.13 12.15
N ARG A 885 20.02 -46.66 12.75
CA ARG A 885 20.02 -45.79 13.94
C ARG A 885 19.72 -44.32 13.59
N HIS A 886 20.25 -43.83 12.48
CA HIS A 886 20.07 -42.45 12.00
C HIS A 886 19.17 -42.44 10.75
N ARG A 887 17.85 -42.54 10.95
CA ARG A 887 16.87 -42.78 9.86
C ARG A 887 16.85 -41.71 8.76
N ASN A 888 17.22 -40.47 9.07
CA ASN A 888 17.20 -39.34 8.13
C ASN A 888 18.48 -39.22 7.28
N MET A 889 19.50 -40.06 7.54
CA MET A 889 20.76 -40.05 6.79
C MET A 889 20.56 -40.66 5.40
N SER A 890 20.70 -39.86 4.35
CA SER A 890 20.96 -40.35 2.99
C SER A 890 22.41 -40.80 2.86
N VAL A 891 22.69 -41.69 1.91
CA VAL A 891 24.05 -42.17 1.62
C VAL A 891 24.23 -42.21 0.11
N ASP A 892 25.35 -41.67 -0.35
CA ASP A 892 25.80 -41.84 -1.73
C ASP A 892 26.96 -42.85 -1.75
N ILE A 893 26.83 -43.91 -2.52
CA ILE A 893 27.83 -45.00 -2.59
C ILE A 893 28.61 -44.99 -3.91
N GLY A 894 28.15 -44.30 -4.95
CA GLY A 894 28.75 -44.37 -6.29
C GLY A 894 29.06 -45.82 -6.72
N ASP A 895 30.29 -46.04 -7.16
CA ASP A 895 30.80 -47.37 -7.57
C ASP A 895 31.22 -48.30 -6.42
N SER A 896 31.00 -47.92 -5.14
CA SER A 896 31.40 -48.75 -4.00
C SER A 896 30.52 -49.97 -3.82
N TYR A 897 31.16 -51.11 -3.54
CA TYR A 897 30.47 -52.38 -3.32
C TYR A 897 29.82 -52.46 -1.93
N ILE A 898 28.54 -52.82 -1.90
CA ILE A 898 27.79 -53.24 -0.70
C ILE A 898 26.96 -54.49 -1.00
N ASP A 899 26.64 -55.26 0.06
CA ASP A 899 25.76 -56.43 -0.07
C ASP A 899 24.41 -56.05 -0.73
N THR A 900 23.94 -56.84 -1.70
CA THR A 900 22.74 -56.54 -2.49
C THR A 900 21.48 -56.37 -1.62
N GLU A 901 21.36 -57.11 -0.52
CA GLU A 901 20.27 -56.96 0.45
C GLU A 901 20.25 -55.56 1.09
N ILE A 902 21.43 -55.01 1.38
CA ILE A 902 21.60 -53.68 1.96
C ILE A 902 21.30 -52.62 0.89
N GLN A 903 21.79 -52.79 -0.34
CA GLN A 903 21.50 -51.89 -1.46
C GLN A 903 19.98 -51.78 -1.73
N ILE A 904 19.28 -52.91 -1.76
CA ILE A 904 17.82 -52.98 -1.91
C ILE A 904 17.11 -52.28 -0.74
N ALA A 905 17.58 -52.45 0.50
CA ALA A 905 17.00 -51.78 1.66
C ALA A 905 17.12 -50.24 1.58
N PHE A 906 18.26 -49.71 1.14
CA PHE A 906 18.46 -48.26 0.97
C PHE A 906 17.67 -47.68 -0.22
N LEU A 907 17.57 -48.43 -1.33
CA LEU A 907 16.72 -48.07 -2.48
C LEU A 907 15.24 -47.99 -2.08
N ASN A 908 14.71 -49.04 -1.43
CA ASN A 908 13.32 -49.08 -0.96
C ASN A 908 13.01 -47.95 0.04
N ALA A 909 13.99 -47.56 0.88
CA ALA A 909 13.87 -46.44 1.80
C ALA A 909 14.04 -45.05 1.14
N ARG A 910 14.37 -44.97 -0.17
CA ARG A 910 14.74 -43.73 -0.89
C ARG A 910 15.90 -42.96 -0.21
N ARG A 911 16.91 -43.72 0.22
CA ARG A 911 18.08 -43.22 0.96
C ARG A 911 19.38 -43.23 0.16
N LEU A 912 19.45 -43.96 -0.95
CA LEU A 912 20.45 -43.66 -1.97
C LEU A 912 20.04 -42.36 -2.68
N LYS A 913 20.92 -41.35 -2.62
CA LYS A 913 20.80 -40.04 -3.26
C LYS A 913 22.19 -39.48 -3.48
N THR A 914 22.38 -38.68 -4.53
CA THR A 914 23.61 -37.90 -4.68
C THR A 914 23.69 -36.76 -3.66
N ARG A 915 24.88 -36.18 -3.49
CA ARG A 915 25.10 -34.97 -2.69
C ARG A 915 24.15 -33.82 -3.07
N ASP A 916 23.93 -33.64 -4.36
CA ASP A 916 23.20 -32.48 -4.87
C ASP A 916 21.68 -32.75 -4.93
N GLU A 917 21.22 -33.97 -5.20
CA GLU A 917 19.83 -34.41 -4.96
C GLU A 917 19.41 -34.23 -3.48
N TRP A 918 20.32 -34.51 -2.54
CA TRP A 918 20.09 -34.27 -1.12
C TRP A 918 19.96 -32.77 -0.80
N ARG A 919 20.83 -31.92 -1.35
CA ARG A 919 20.75 -30.46 -1.19
C ARG A 919 19.46 -29.87 -1.77
N GLU A 920 19.05 -30.30 -2.96
CA GLU A 920 17.77 -29.89 -3.56
C GLU A 920 16.57 -30.26 -2.68
N GLN A 921 16.54 -31.50 -2.16
CA GLN A 921 15.50 -31.92 -1.21
C GLN A 921 15.48 -31.02 0.04
N VAL A 922 16.64 -30.73 0.62
CA VAL A 922 16.77 -29.88 1.82
C VAL A 922 16.32 -28.44 1.56
N LEU A 923 16.50 -27.90 0.36
CA LEU A 923 15.99 -26.59 -0.06
C LEU A 923 14.46 -26.62 -0.25
N TYR A 924 13.95 -27.62 -0.96
CA TYR A 924 12.52 -27.80 -1.22
C TYR A 924 11.70 -27.97 0.07
N GLU A 925 12.19 -28.76 1.02
CA GLU A 925 11.57 -28.91 2.35
C GLU A 925 11.56 -27.61 3.17
N GLN A 926 12.55 -26.72 2.98
CA GLN A 926 12.55 -25.41 3.62
C GLN A 926 11.53 -24.46 2.98
N GLN A 927 11.44 -24.43 1.64
CA GLN A 927 10.45 -23.63 0.92
C GLN A 927 9.01 -24.00 1.30
N ILE A 928 8.69 -25.30 1.36
CA ILE A 928 7.36 -25.77 1.81
C ILE A 928 7.06 -25.31 3.24
N ARG A 929 8.01 -25.42 4.17
CA ARG A 929 7.81 -24.98 5.57
C ARG A 929 7.60 -23.47 5.70
N GLN A 930 8.16 -22.66 4.81
CA GLN A 930 7.93 -21.21 4.76
C GLN A 930 6.57 -20.88 4.14
N GLN A 931 6.20 -21.50 3.02
CA GLN A 931 4.89 -21.34 2.37
C GLN A 931 3.72 -21.84 3.24
N SER A 932 3.99 -22.75 4.18
CA SER A 932 2.99 -23.27 5.14
C SER A 932 2.64 -22.30 6.28
N GLN A 933 3.26 -21.11 6.36
CA GLN A 933 2.94 -20.11 7.39
C GLN A 933 1.90 -19.09 6.87
N PRO A 934 0.74 -18.94 7.54
CA PRO A 934 -0.34 -18.05 7.06
C PRO A 934 0.06 -16.59 7.20
N THR A 935 0.54 -16.00 6.10
CA THR A 935 1.03 -14.62 6.05
C THR A 935 0.14 -13.77 5.15
N VAL A 936 -0.24 -12.58 5.61
CA VAL A 936 -1.13 -11.66 4.88
C VAL A 936 -0.42 -11.12 3.63
N TYR A 937 -1.13 -11.04 2.50
CA TYR A 937 -0.63 -10.48 1.25
C TYR A 937 -0.23 -9.00 1.39
N SER A 938 1.06 -8.73 1.57
CA SER A 938 1.66 -7.44 1.25
C SER A 938 2.32 -7.50 -0.13
N MET A 939 1.90 -6.66 -1.07
CA MET A 939 2.63 -6.48 -2.34
C MET A 939 3.96 -5.75 -2.09
N GLY A 940 4.99 -6.54 -1.78
CA GLY A 940 6.39 -6.13 -1.75
C GLY A 940 7.23 -7.17 -2.48
N THR A 941 8.24 -6.74 -3.23
CA THR A 941 9.09 -7.60 -4.07
C THR A 941 10.07 -8.42 -3.24
N ALA A 942 9.57 -9.50 -2.64
CA ALA A 942 10.35 -10.44 -1.84
C ALA A 942 11.33 -11.25 -2.71
N ARG A 943 12.51 -10.67 -2.98
CA ARG A 943 13.67 -11.37 -3.57
C ARG A 943 14.23 -12.40 -2.58
N TYR A 944 13.72 -13.63 -2.67
CA TYR A 944 14.32 -14.80 -2.01
C TYR A 944 15.49 -15.35 -2.84
N GLU A 945 16.57 -14.58 -2.94
CA GLU A 945 17.83 -15.01 -3.58
C GLU A 945 18.64 -15.94 -2.65
N TYR A 946 18.20 -17.19 -2.49
CA TYR A 946 19.09 -18.27 -2.05
C TYR A 946 19.87 -18.78 -3.27
N LYS A 947 21.01 -18.13 -3.56
CA LYS A 947 21.97 -18.61 -4.57
C LYS A 947 22.48 -19.99 -4.16
N THR A 948 22.46 -20.94 -5.09
CA THR A 948 23.03 -22.29 -4.85
C THR A 948 24.54 -22.18 -4.62
N PRO A 949 25.13 -22.96 -3.69
CA PRO A 949 26.57 -22.95 -3.46
C PRO A 949 27.42 -23.42 -4.65
N GLY A 950 26.81 -24.03 -5.67
CA GLY A 950 27.42 -24.25 -6.98
C GLY A 950 26.56 -23.62 -8.08
N ILE A 951 27.19 -22.86 -8.98
CA ILE A 951 26.55 -22.31 -10.20
C ILE A 951 26.85 -23.20 -11.42
N ILE A 952 27.83 -24.11 -11.28
CA ILE A 952 28.22 -25.18 -12.19
C ILE A 952 28.60 -26.41 -11.35
N ASN A 953 28.54 -27.62 -11.91
CA ASN A 953 29.15 -28.78 -11.27
C ASN A 953 30.67 -28.71 -11.47
N VAL A 954 31.44 -28.68 -10.38
CA VAL A 954 32.91 -28.61 -10.43
C VAL A 954 33.56 -29.98 -10.58
N ASP A 955 32.85 -31.05 -10.20
CA ASP A 955 33.41 -32.40 -10.17
C ASP A 955 33.46 -33.01 -11.59
N ASP A 956 32.66 -32.51 -12.53
CA ASP A 956 32.73 -32.89 -13.97
C ASP A 956 34.08 -32.54 -14.62
N PHE A 957 34.80 -31.55 -14.10
CA PHE A 957 36.10 -31.11 -14.62
C PHE A 957 37.29 -31.94 -14.10
N ALA A 958 37.05 -32.89 -13.19
CA ALA A 958 38.10 -33.71 -12.58
C ALA A 958 38.78 -34.66 -13.58
N SER A 959 39.93 -35.23 -13.18
CA SER A 959 40.70 -36.16 -14.01
C SER A 959 40.00 -37.49 -14.32
N GLY A 960 38.83 -37.76 -13.72
CA GLY A 960 37.89 -38.83 -14.10
C GLY A 960 36.43 -38.36 -14.21
N GLY A 961 36.19 -37.05 -14.26
CA GLY A 961 34.86 -36.45 -14.44
C GLY A 961 34.41 -36.45 -15.90
N ALA A 962 33.16 -36.02 -16.15
CA ALA A 962 32.56 -36.02 -17.49
C ALA A 962 33.37 -35.26 -18.56
N TYR A 963 34.18 -34.27 -18.16
CA TYR A 963 35.02 -33.45 -19.03
C TYR A 963 36.51 -33.81 -18.95
N SER A 964 36.85 -34.96 -18.36
CA SER A 964 38.23 -35.46 -18.34
C SER A 964 38.74 -35.73 -19.77
N PRO A 965 40.06 -35.66 -20.04
CA PRO A 965 40.61 -35.96 -21.35
C PRO A 965 40.30 -37.39 -21.84
N GLU A 966 40.12 -38.33 -20.90
CA GLU A 966 39.81 -39.73 -21.18
C GLU A 966 38.33 -39.88 -21.56
N SER A 967 37.41 -39.33 -20.75
CA SER A 967 35.96 -39.32 -21.05
C SER A 967 35.62 -38.57 -22.34
N LEU A 968 36.27 -37.42 -22.60
CA LEU A 968 36.08 -36.67 -23.84
C LEU A 968 36.63 -37.44 -25.07
N ALA A 969 37.69 -38.22 -24.92
CA ALA A 969 38.21 -39.07 -25.99
C ALA A 969 37.26 -40.25 -26.31
N GLU A 970 36.59 -40.82 -25.30
CA GLU A 970 35.52 -41.81 -25.53
C GLU A 970 34.30 -41.18 -26.21
N MET A 971 33.82 -40.02 -25.71
CA MET A 971 32.69 -39.30 -26.31
C MET A 971 32.94 -38.90 -27.77
N GLY A 972 34.18 -38.52 -28.12
CA GLY A 972 34.59 -38.14 -29.47
C GLY A 972 34.47 -39.25 -30.54
N SER A 973 34.10 -40.48 -30.15
CA SER A 973 33.80 -41.59 -31.06
C SER A 973 32.31 -41.70 -31.45
N GLY A 974 31.42 -40.91 -30.82
CA GLY A 974 29.97 -40.93 -31.02
C GLY A 974 29.41 -39.71 -31.76
N GLY A 975 28.16 -39.84 -32.24
CA GLY A 975 27.38 -38.73 -32.81
C GLY A 975 26.82 -37.78 -31.74
N PRO A 976 26.14 -36.68 -32.14
CA PRO A 976 25.67 -35.64 -31.23
C PRO A 976 24.72 -36.17 -30.14
N MET A 977 24.86 -35.61 -28.94
CA MET A 977 24.18 -36.09 -27.74
C MET A 977 22.65 -36.02 -27.83
N VAL A 978 22.01 -37.08 -27.33
CA VAL A 978 20.69 -37.00 -26.70
C VAL A 978 20.92 -37.26 -25.21
N MET A 979 20.71 -36.24 -24.37
CA MET A 979 20.85 -36.37 -22.91
C MET A 979 19.76 -37.31 -22.37
N GLY A 980 20.15 -38.54 -22.06
CA GLY A 980 19.27 -39.54 -21.46
C GLY A 980 19.17 -39.36 -19.94
N GLY A 981 17.98 -39.62 -19.39
CA GLY A 981 17.79 -39.78 -17.94
C GLY A 981 18.51 -41.02 -17.38
N PRO A 982 18.44 -41.26 -16.05
CA PRO A 982 19.29 -42.21 -15.35
C PRO A 982 19.29 -43.63 -15.95
N SER A 983 20.49 -44.20 -16.03
CA SER A 983 20.80 -45.36 -16.87
C SER A 983 20.00 -46.63 -16.49
N ALA A 984 19.15 -47.09 -17.40
CA ALA A 984 18.47 -48.37 -17.26
C ALA A 984 19.45 -49.56 -17.38
N ILE A 985 19.38 -50.49 -16.44
CA ILE A 985 20.30 -51.63 -16.32
C ILE A 985 20.23 -52.54 -17.55
N ARG A 986 21.37 -52.76 -18.22
CA ARG A 986 21.47 -53.51 -19.47
C ARG A 986 21.77 -55.01 -19.23
N VAL A 987 20.79 -55.77 -18.75
CA VAL A 987 20.89 -57.24 -18.69
C VAL A 987 20.66 -57.85 -20.08
N GLY A 988 21.59 -58.66 -20.56
CA GLY A 988 21.51 -59.32 -21.87
C GLY A 988 21.46 -60.85 -21.78
N THR A 989 20.37 -61.46 -22.25
CA THR A 989 20.26 -62.89 -22.61
C THR A 989 19.38 -63.05 -23.85
N GLY A 990 19.54 -64.16 -24.59
CA GLY A 990 18.93 -64.35 -25.92
C GLY A 990 17.40 -64.50 -25.96
N GLY A 991 16.83 -64.36 -27.17
CA GLY A 991 15.38 -64.51 -27.46
C GLY A 991 14.91 -65.97 -27.63
N PRO A 992 13.92 -66.28 -28.51
CA PRO A 992 13.54 -65.56 -29.74
C PRO A 992 12.08 -65.03 -29.80
N THR A 993 11.77 -64.33 -30.90
CA THR A 993 10.45 -63.84 -31.34
C THR A 993 9.44 -64.97 -31.62
N PRO A 994 8.11 -64.73 -31.54
CA PRO A 994 7.40 -64.31 -32.76
C PRO A 994 6.18 -63.36 -32.59
N THR A 995 5.94 -62.54 -33.64
CA THR A 995 4.64 -62.05 -34.18
C THR A 995 3.56 -61.36 -33.32
N GLY A 996 2.99 -60.25 -33.81
CA GLY A 996 1.56 -59.96 -33.62
C GLY A 996 1.09 -58.49 -33.64
N ASN A 997 0.60 -58.02 -34.79
CA ASN A 997 -0.30 -56.87 -35.06
C ASN A 997 -0.68 -55.84 -33.96
N GLN A 998 -0.44 -54.57 -34.31
CA GLN A 998 -1.40 -53.46 -34.46
C GLN A 998 -2.39 -53.03 -33.33
N SER A 999 -2.47 -51.70 -33.19
CA SER A 999 -3.64 -50.87 -32.85
C SER A 999 -4.38 -51.05 -31.51
N GLY A 1000 -4.13 -50.11 -30.59
CA GLY A 1000 -5.11 -49.02 -30.40
C GLY A 1000 -5.81 -48.85 -29.03
N SER A 1001 -6.06 -47.56 -28.72
CA SER A 1001 -7.26 -47.04 -28.04
C SER A 1001 -7.40 -47.00 -26.49
N TRP A 1002 -7.08 -45.81 -25.95
CA TRP A 1002 -7.88 -45.00 -24.99
C TRP A 1002 -8.21 -45.47 -23.54
N LEU A 1003 -8.13 -44.47 -22.63
CA LEU A 1003 -8.87 -44.25 -21.35
C LEU A 1003 -8.56 -45.09 -20.09
N GLY A 1004 -8.51 -44.40 -18.94
CA GLY A 1004 -8.75 -45.03 -17.63
C GLY A 1004 -8.40 -44.24 -16.35
N GLY A 1005 -9.37 -43.49 -15.80
CA GLY A 1005 -9.74 -43.60 -14.37
C GLY A 1005 -8.79 -43.12 -13.26
N VAL A 1006 -8.94 -41.85 -12.88
CA VAL A 1006 -8.42 -41.16 -11.68
C VAL A 1006 -8.95 -41.78 -10.34
N ILE A 1007 -8.29 -41.43 -9.21
CA ILE A 1007 -8.74 -41.48 -7.78
C ILE A 1007 -8.45 -42.79 -6.99
N GLY A 1008 -7.93 -42.65 -5.75
CA GLY A 1008 -7.96 -43.72 -4.73
C GLY A 1008 -6.90 -43.69 -3.62
N SER A 1009 -6.95 -42.72 -2.69
CA SER A 1009 -6.11 -42.70 -1.47
C SER A 1009 -6.79 -43.34 -0.24
N LEU A 1010 -6.03 -43.50 0.87
CA LEU A 1010 -6.39 -44.05 2.22
C LEU A 1010 -5.96 -45.53 2.42
N PHE A 1011 -5.67 -46.05 3.62
CA PHE A 1011 -6.09 -45.66 4.99
C PHE A 1011 -5.02 -45.84 6.09
N GLY A 1012 -5.27 -45.16 7.22
CA GLY A 1012 -4.94 -45.61 8.59
C GLY A 1012 -5.58 -44.63 9.60
N GLY A 1013 -6.32 -45.06 10.64
CA GLY A 1013 -6.80 -46.40 11.02
C GLY A 1013 -7.86 -46.31 12.15
N THR A 1014 -8.23 -47.46 12.74
CA THR A 1014 -8.66 -47.73 14.16
C THR A 1014 -9.19 -46.56 15.04
N THR A 1015 -10.26 -46.61 15.86
CA THR A 1015 -11.24 -47.61 16.40
C THR A 1015 -12.13 -46.83 17.45
N VAL A 1016 -13.27 -47.21 18.06
CA VAL A 1016 -14.18 -48.40 18.18
C VAL A 1016 -15.54 -47.92 18.83
N ASP A 1017 -16.57 -48.79 18.97
CA ASP A 1017 -17.84 -48.63 19.75
C ASP A 1017 -18.86 -47.56 19.29
N GLU A 1018 -20.19 -47.64 19.57
CA GLU A 1018 -21.16 -48.78 19.65
C GLU A 1018 -22.61 -48.21 19.44
N GLU A 1019 -23.68 -48.99 19.65
CA GLU A 1019 -25.09 -48.64 19.30
C GLU A 1019 -25.79 -47.61 20.22
N VAL A 1020 -26.68 -46.76 19.67
CA VAL A 1020 -27.99 -46.34 20.27
C VAL A 1020 -29.00 -46.01 19.14
N VAL A 1021 -30.29 -46.29 19.37
CA VAL A 1021 -31.44 -45.98 18.48
C VAL A 1021 -32.42 -45.02 19.19
N MET A 1022 -32.99 -44.04 18.47
CA MET A 1022 -34.40 -43.55 18.48
C MET A 1022 -34.51 -42.23 17.65
N GLU A 1023 -35.45 -42.17 16.68
CA GLU A 1023 -36.70 -41.35 16.67
C GLU A 1023 -36.47 -39.82 16.60
N GLU A 1024 -37.08 -39.04 15.70
CA GLU A 1024 -38.53 -38.93 15.41
C GLU A 1024 -38.87 -38.62 13.93
N GLN A 1025 -40.17 -38.66 13.59
CA GLN A 1025 -40.75 -38.15 12.34
C GLN A 1025 -41.49 -36.82 12.57
N MET A 1026 -41.45 -35.88 11.61
CA MET A 1026 -42.66 -35.50 10.85
C MET A 1026 -42.39 -34.56 9.67
N VAL A 1027 -43.39 -34.48 8.77
CA VAL A 1027 -43.42 -33.64 7.56
C VAL A 1027 -44.68 -32.78 7.58
N VAL A 1028 -44.53 -31.50 7.27
CA VAL A 1028 -45.57 -30.47 7.00
C VAL A 1028 -44.91 -29.54 5.96
N GLU A 1029 -45.28 -29.57 4.67
CA GLU A 1029 -46.31 -28.73 4.01
C GLU A 1029 -45.91 -27.23 3.88
N GLU A 1030 -46.26 -26.48 2.82
CA GLU A 1030 -47.16 -26.77 1.68
C GLU A 1030 -46.87 -25.91 0.41
N THR A 1031 -47.57 -26.28 -0.68
CA THR A 1031 -48.01 -25.53 -1.90
C THR A 1031 -47.21 -24.39 -2.56
N VAL A 1032 -47.16 -24.47 -3.91
CA VAL A 1032 -47.13 -23.34 -4.85
C VAL A 1032 -48.23 -23.57 -5.91
N PRO A 1033 -49.09 -22.60 -6.25
CA PRO A 1033 -50.09 -22.75 -7.30
C PRO A 1033 -49.60 -22.27 -8.68
N GLN A 1034 -50.00 -23.00 -9.73
CA GLN A 1034 -50.10 -22.51 -11.11
C GLN A 1034 -51.51 -22.83 -11.64
N ASP A 1035 -52.08 -21.93 -12.44
CA ASP A 1035 -52.84 -22.26 -13.66
C ASP A 1035 -53.33 -20.98 -14.37
N TYR A 1036 -53.24 -20.92 -15.71
CA TYR A 1036 -54.41 -21.12 -16.60
C TYR A 1036 -54.21 -20.58 -18.05
N ILE A 1037 -54.03 -21.53 -18.98
CA ILE A 1037 -54.48 -21.63 -20.39
C ILE A 1037 -54.86 -20.35 -21.20
N PRO A 1038 -54.27 -20.14 -22.40
CA PRO A 1038 -54.82 -19.28 -23.48
C PRO A 1038 -55.68 -20.07 -24.51
N PRO A 1039 -56.69 -19.45 -25.16
CA PRO A 1039 -57.51 -20.09 -26.20
C PRO A 1039 -56.95 -19.89 -27.63
N THR A 1040 -57.25 -20.84 -28.52
CA THR A 1040 -57.03 -20.77 -29.97
C THR A 1040 -58.32 -20.46 -30.73
N GLU A 1041 -58.27 -19.63 -31.78
CA GLU A 1041 -59.19 -19.74 -32.92
C GLU A 1041 -58.56 -19.20 -34.23
N ALA A 1042 -59.23 -19.38 -35.37
CA ALA A 1042 -58.57 -19.48 -36.68
C ALA A 1042 -58.80 -18.30 -37.65
N GLY A 1043 -57.91 -18.20 -38.65
CA GLY A 1043 -58.04 -17.34 -39.82
C GLY A 1043 -57.16 -17.83 -40.97
N ASN A 1044 -57.78 -18.18 -42.10
CA ASN A 1044 -57.13 -18.64 -43.35
C ASN A 1044 -57.22 -17.53 -44.43
N VAL A 1045 -56.70 -17.85 -45.64
CA VAL A 1045 -57.18 -17.46 -46.98
C VAL A 1045 -56.34 -16.43 -47.76
N GLU A 1046 -55.69 -16.93 -48.84
CA GLU A 1046 -55.35 -16.32 -50.16
C GLU A 1046 -54.52 -15.00 -50.24
N GLU A 1047 -54.02 -14.54 -51.40
CA GLU A 1047 -53.29 -15.14 -52.56
C GLU A 1047 -52.75 -13.97 -53.44
N GLU A 1048 -52.03 -14.22 -54.55
CA GLU A 1048 -51.67 -13.25 -55.65
C GLU A 1048 -50.74 -12.05 -55.28
N THR A 1049 -49.51 -11.91 -55.83
CA THR A 1049 -49.09 -11.29 -57.12
C THR A 1049 -49.41 -9.77 -57.25
N GLU A 1050 -48.61 -8.89 -57.87
CA GLU A 1050 -47.70 -9.03 -59.03
C GLU A 1050 -46.68 -7.86 -59.16
N GLU A 1051 -45.68 -7.99 -60.06
CA GLU A 1051 -44.81 -6.95 -60.72
C GLU A 1051 -43.93 -5.93 -59.91
N ALA A 1052 -43.04 -5.13 -60.54
CA ALA A 1052 -41.79 -5.49 -61.28
C ALA A 1052 -41.01 -4.23 -61.79
N SER A 1053 -39.70 -4.13 -61.52
CA SER A 1053 -38.62 -3.33 -62.21
C SER A 1053 -37.36 -3.36 -61.30
N ILE A 1054 -36.15 -3.83 -61.65
CA ILE A 1054 -35.39 -4.01 -62.92
C ILE A 1054 -35.02 -2.61 -63.52
N ASP A 1055 -33.78 -2.25 -63.89
CA ASP A 1055 -32.65 -3.08 -64.36
C ASP A 1055 -31.23 -2.41 -64.27
N GLN A 1056 -30.20 -3.22 -64.54
CA GLN A 1056 -28.81 -2.96 -65.03
C GLN A 1056 -27.65 -2.72 -64.03
N GLY A 1057 -26.53 -3.48 -64.11
CA GLY A 1057 -26.31 -4.66 -64.97
C GLY A 1057 -24.86 -5.22 -65.04
N THR A 1058 -24.67 -6.15 -65.98
CA THR A 1058 -23.39 -6.75 -66.48
C THR A 1058 -22.62 -7.80 -65.64
N THR A 1059 -23.16 -9.02 -65.68
CA THR A 1059 -22.45 -10.31 -65.88
C THR A 1059 -21.77 -10.36 -67.29
N PRO A 1060 -21.01 -11.40 -67.76
CA PRO A 1060 -21.10 -12.83 -67.38
C PRO A 1060 -19.86 -13.79 -67.44
N GLY A 1061 -20.05 -14.98 -66.85
CA GLY A 1061 -19.44 -16.25 -67.28
C GLY A 1061 -18.27 -16.80 -66.42
N ASN A 1062 -18.08 -18.12 -66.28
CA ASN A 1062 -18.99 -19.24 -66.60
C ASN A 1062 -18.53 -20.57 -65.96
N VAL A 1063 -19.48 -21.46 -65.61
CA VAL A 1063 -19.36 -22.95 -65.57
C VAL A 1063 -18.57 -23.68 -64.44
N GLU A 1064 -19.14 -24.83 -64.03
CA GLU A 1064 -18.61 -26.03 -63.32
C GLU A 1064 -18.23 -26.02 -61.81
N ASP A 1065 -19.24 -26.41 -61.02
CA ASP A 1065 -19.19 -27.44 -59.95
C ASP A 1065 -18.80 -28.85 -60.53
N PRO A 1066 -18.51 -29.94 -59.77
CA PRO A 1066 -18.33 -30.06 -58.32
C PRO A 1066 -17.14 -30.95 -57.84
N LYS A 1067 -16.76 -30.85 -56.55
CA LYS A 1067 -16.54 -32.01 -55.64
C LYS A 1067 -16.19 -31.66 -54.20
#